data_AF-A0A2M7ZP51-F1
#
_entry.id   AF-A0A2M7ZP51-F1
#
_cell.length_a   1.000
_cell.length_b   1.000
_cell.length_c   1.000
_cell.angle_alpha   90.00
_cell.angle_beta   90.00
_cell.angle_gamma   90.00
#
_symmetry.space_group_name_H-M   'P 1'
#
loop_
_entity.id
_entity.type
_entity.pdbx_description
1 polymer ?
#
loop_
_entity_poly.entity_id
_entity_poly.type
_entity_poly.pdbx_seq_one_letter_code
_entity_poly.pdbx_strand_id
1 'polypeptide(L)'
;MDSKNNNENNNANIKKAPKWFYLVLVLFPIIFIILLELSLIIFKYGEDFETFKPLSINFPNRLALNQNLTLKYFSNLNNYPTPLADSFLKIKTKNTYRVFVLGGSSAEGWPYAFTGSFAAFLKRRLDLLYPEKNIEVANFGISAINTYTIRDIVPDIIDQQPDLILFYGGHNEYYGALGVGSTVSMGNSRSLINLYISISHFRTVQLLNKVISKFFTLFNKSKNKKETGNRTLMERVIGNSKIVFHSEVFNKGVEQFEGNLEDILNYFKNAKIPIILGKLTSNLLDQKPFISINTKDFPGADSIYQQGLNEYNKGNYKYAHNLLLQAKELDALRFRAPEKFNNVISNLGEKYNIPVIDIDSLFSVSSPNGTVGYNLTVDHLHPNLTGYKLIARAFYDKMYQSKLLPDGHAYNIPEDVQDSLLDANFPFTKFDSTIAQLKLNILTGSYPFVPSGSPNYKMIDYRPKDYSDSLALQFVKKEIFWQRAHVYLADRYFQEKKYNNFEKEIKSLIALLPFDDTPYEYAAKRLIEAQLFNNALPYLIKLEKINPSYYSKKWIGTINLQNEKYIIALKYLEEASHYTDADFQLWYNLSGAYYYNKQYKNAIDAIQNSLKLNANNQSAKLYYNQLKTFLEKLKK
;
A
#
# COMPACT_ATOMS: atom_id res chain seq x y z
N MET A 1 -33.44 -91.83 9.84
CA MET A 1 -33.25 -91.36 11.23
C MET A 1 -33.74 -89.93 11.28
N ASP A 2 -35.00 -89.78 11.69
CA ASP A 2 -35.64 -88.51 11.99
C ASP A 2 -35.06 -87.88 13.26
N SER A 3 -34.81 -86.57 13.25
CA SER A 3 -35.19 -85.72 14.40
C SER A 3 -35.30 -84.24 13.99
N LYS A 4 -36.54 -83.89 13.68
CA LYS A 4 -37.30 -82.71 14.15
C LYS A 4 -36.62 -81.33 14.16
N ASN A 5 -37.04 -80.55 13.17
CA ASN A 5 -37.23 -79.10 13.21
C ASN A 5 -37.92 -78.63 14.50
N ASN A 6 -37.31 -77.65 15.19
CA ASN A 6 -38.00 -76.67 16.02
C ASN A 6 -37.69 -75.28 15.46
N ASN A 7 -38.60 -74.73 14.66
CA ASN A 7 -38.61 -73.33 14.27
C ASN A 7 -39.32 -72.53 15.38
N GLU A 8 -38.56 -71.93 16.28
CA GLU A 8 -39.08 -70.87 17.15
C GLU A 8 -38.99 -69.52 16.43
N ASN A 9 -40.16 -69.00 16.06
CA ASN A 9 -40.38 -67.63 15.59
C ASN A 9 -40.05 -66.63 16.71
N ASN A 10 -38.80 -66.18 16.79
CA ASN A 10 -38.44 -65.00 17.57
C ASN A 10 -38.65 -63.73 16.73
N ASN A 11 -39.89 -63.25 16.67
CA ASN A 11 -40.18 -61.85 16.33
C ASN A 11 -39.68 -60.96 17.48
N ALA A 12 -38.38 -60.69 17.49
CA ALA A 12 -37.77 -59.73 18.39
C ALA A 12 -38.37 -58.35 18.10
N ASN A 13 -39.22 -57.87 19.02
CA ASN A 13 -39.70 -56.49 19.03
C ASN A 13 -38.48 -55.55 19.15
N ILE A 14 -38.01 -55.03 18.03
CA ILE A 14 -36.95 -54.02 17.99
C ILE A 14 -37.49 -52.78 18.69
N LYS A 15 -37.12 -52.58 19.97
CA LYS A 15 -37.41 -51.35 20.70
C LYS A 15 -36.76 -50.19 19.95
N LYS A 16 -37.58 -49.36 19.31
CA LYS A 16 -37.10 -48.15 18.63
C LYS A 16 -36.38 -47.27 19.65
N ALA A 17 -35.17 -46.85 19.31
CA ALA A 17 -34.40 -45.93 20.15
C ALA A 17 -35.24 -44.68 20.42
N PRO A 18 -35.22 -44.15 21.66
CA PRO A 18 -36.00 -42.98 21.99
C PRO A 18 -35.52 -41.79 21.15
N LYS A 19 -36.44 -40.89 20.76
CA LYS A 19 -36.13 -39.76 19.86
C LYS A 19 -34.94 -38.89 20.34
N TRP A 20 -34.74 -38.80 21.66
CA TRP A 20 -33.61 -38.07 22.25
C TRP A 20 -32.24 -38.70 21.93
N PHE A 21 -32.18 -40.03 21.69
CA PHE A 21 -30.93 -40.70 21.32
C PHE A 21 -30.40 -40.17 19.97
N TYR A 22 -31.27 -40.03 18.98
CA TYR A 22 -30.91 -39.46 17.67
C TYR A 22 -30.51 -37.99 17.79
N LEU A 23 -31.18 -37.24 18.68
CA LEU A 23 -30.82 -35.85 18.97
C LEU A 23 -29.42 -35.74 19.60
N VAL A 24 -29.09 -36.62 20.56
CA VAL A 24 -27.75 -36.68 21.15
C VAL A 24 -26.69 -37.06 20.10
N LEU A 25 -27.00 -38.03 19.22
CA LEU A 25 -26.07 -38.49 18.19
C LEU A 25 -25.71 -37.36 17.20
N VAL A 26 -26.67 -36.48 16.90
CA VAL A 26 -26.45 -35.28 16.07
C VAL A 26 -25.75 -34.15 16.84
N LEU A 27 -26.15 -33.89 18.09
CA LEU A 27 -25.61 -32.77 18.87
C LEU A 27 -24.20 -33.03 19.39
N PHE A 28 -23.85 -34.27 19.73
CA PHE A 28 -22.55 -34.62 20.30
C PHE A 28 -21.35 -34.14 19.45
N PRO A 29 -21.25 -34.43 18.13
CA PRO A 29 -20.14 -33.94 17.32
C PRO A 29 -20.13 -32.41 17.19
N ILE A 30 -21.30 -31.76 17.15
CA ILE A 30 -21.41 -30.30 17.08
C ILE A 30 -20.87 -29.68 18.37
N ILE A 31 -21.32 -30.17 19.53
CA ILE A 31 -20.85 -29.72 20.84
C ILE A 31 -19.34 -29.94 20.97
N PHE A 32 -18.83 -31.09 20.53
CA PHE A 32 -17.40 -31.36 20.54
C PHE A 32 -16.60 -30.35 19.72
N ILE A 33 -17.02 -30.01 18.49
CA ILE A 33 -16.35 -29.02 17.64
C ILE A 33 -16.39 -27.64 18.29
N ILE A 34 -17.53 -27.23 18.87
CA ILE A 34 -17.68 -25.96 19.58
C ILE A 34 -16.72 -25.91 20.78
N LEU A 35 -16.70 -26.95 21.62
CA LEU A 35 -15.81 -27.00 22.78
C LEU A 35 -14.34 -27.00 22.38
N LEU A 36 -13.99 -27.67 21.28
CA LEU A 36 -12.63 -27.65 20.72
C LEU A 36 -12.25 -26.26 20.23
N GLU A 37 -13.11 -25.58 19.47
CA GLU A 37 -12.89 -24.21 19.01
C GLU A 37 -12.69 -23.25 20.20
N LEU A 38 -13.58 -23.30 21.20
CA LEU A 38 -13.46 -22.49 22.41
C LEU A 38 -12.16 -22.78 23.17
N SER A 39 -11.78 -24.04 23.30
CA SER A 39 -10.51 -24.43 23.93
C SER A 39 -9.32 -23.83 23.17
N LEU A 40 -9.30 -23.96 21.84
CA LEU A 40 -8.23 -23.41 21.01
C LEU A 40 -8.15 -21.87 21.12
N ILE A 41 -9.29 -21.18 21.19
CA ILE A 41 -9.34 -19.73 21.41
C ILE A 41 -8.77 -19.36 22.80
N ILE A 42 -9.19 -20.04 23.87
CA ILE A 42 -8.72 -19.79 25.24
C ILE A 42 -7.19 -19.95 25.34
N PHE A 43 -6.65 -20.99 24.70
CA PHE A 43 -5.20 -21.24 24.67
C PHE A 43 -4.46 -20.43 23.58
N LYS A 44 -5.12 -19.46 22.93
CA LYS A 44 -4.55 -18.58 21.89
C LYS A 44 -3.88 -19.35 20.75
N TYR A 45 -4.47 -20.48 20.34
CA TYR A 45 -3.97 -21.29 19.23
C TYR A 45 -4.31 -20.66 17.87
N GLY A 46 -3.36 -20.72 16.95
CA GLY A 46 -3.53 -20.32 15.55
C GLY A 46 -3.25 -18.83 15.29
N GLU A 47 -3.46 -18.41 14.05
CA GLU A 47 -3.20 -17.07 13.55
C GLU A 47 -4.46 -16.22 13.53
N ASP A 48 -4.31 -14.94 13.84
CA ASP A 48 -5.39 -13.98 13.78
C ASP A 48 -5.48 -13.39 12.37
N PHE A 49 -6.62 -13.62 11.72
CA PHE A 49 -6.92 -13.20 10.36
C PHE A 49 -7.95 -12.07 10.29
N GLU A 50 -8.18 -11.31 11.38
CA GLU A 50 -8.89 -10.04 11.27
C GLU A 50 -8.25 -9.17 10.17
N THR A 51 -9.07 -8.59 9.29
CA THR A 51 -8.57 -7.81 8.15
C THR A 51 -7.84 -6.55 8.59
N PHE A 52 -8.37 -5.85 9.59
CA PHE A 52 -7.83 -4.58 10.06
C PHE A 52 -7.35 -4.64 11.51
N LYS A 53 -6.17 -4.08 11.78
CA LYS A 53 -5.60 -3.93 13.13
C LYS A 53 -5.11 -2.50 13.36
N PRO A 54 -5.00 -2.07 14.63
CA PRO A 54 -4.30 -0.83 14.95
C PRO A 54 -2.92 -0.80 14.30
N LEU A 55 -2.59 0.32 13.65
CA LEU A 55 -1.36 0.49 12.88
C LEU A 55 -0.12 0.17 13.73
N SER A 56 -0.10 0.68 14.96
CA SER A 56 0.93 0.38 15.96
C SER A 56 0.42 0.75 17.36
N ILE A 57 1.21 0.40 18.39
CA ILE A 57 0.97 0.82 19.77
C ILE A 57 0.95 2.36 19.90
N ASN A 58 1.74 3.07 19.09
CA ASN A 58 1.80 4.52 19.09
C ASN A 58 0.62 5.17 18.35
N PHE A 59 -0.05 4.43 17.46
CA PHE A 59 -1.18 4.90 16.65
C PHE A 59 -2.42 4.00 16.80
N PRO A 60 -2.96 3.83 18.03
CA PRO A 60 -4.06 2.89 18.28
C PRO A 60 -5.39 3.30 17.62
N ASN A 61 -5.51 4.59 17.29
CA ASN A 61 -6.70 5.17 16.66
C ASN A 61 -6.67 5.11 15.13
N ARG A 62 -5.65 4.49 14.52
CA ARG A 62 -5.58 4.25 13.08
C ARG A 62 -5.54 2.76 12.80
N LEU A 63 -6.31 2.32 11.81
CA LEU A 63 -6.33 0.95 11.35
C LEU A 63 -5.52 0.81 10.06
N ALA A 64 -4.87 -0.33 9.88
CA ALA A 64 -4.21 -0.77 8.66
C ALA A 64 -4.49 -2.26 8.43
N LEU A 65 -4.17 -2.77 7.24
CA LEU A 65 -4.26 -4.21 7.01
C LEU A 65 -3.38 -4.97 8.02
N ASN A 66 -3.95 -6.03 8.57
CA ASN A 66 -3.24 -6.94 9.44
C ASN A 66 -2.02 -7.52 8.69
N GLN A 67 -0.83 -7.32 9.25
CA GLN A 67 0.43 -7.70 8.63
C GLN A 67 0.58 -9.22 8.43
N ASN A 68 -0.24 -10.01 9.13
CA ASN A 68 -0.32 -11.46 9.03
C ASN A 68 -1.51 -11.95 8.19
N LEU A 69 -2.36 -11.06 7.66
CA LEU A 69 -3.59 -11.42 6.94
C LEU A 69 -3.34 -12.40 5.80
N THR A 70 -2.23 -12.23 5.08
CA THR A 70 -1.93 -13.02 3.88
C THR A 70 -1.60 -14.48 4.21
N LEU A 71 -1.18 -14.82 5.42
CA LEU A 71 -1.02 -16.21 5.87
C LEU A 71 -2.26 -17.07 5.63
N LYS A 72 -3.46 -16.46 5.70
CA LYS A 72 -4.75 -17.11 5.39
C LYS A 72 -4.76 -17.75 4.00
N TYR A 73 -4.17 -17.09 3.00
CA TYR A 73 -4.20 -17.50 1.60
C TYR A 73 -2.94 -18.25 1.15
N PHE A 74 -1.82 -18.06 1.86
CA PHE A 74 -0.52 -18.64 1.53
C PHE A 74 -0.11 -19.79 2.48
N SER A 75 -1.08 -20.59 2.94
CA SER A 75 -0.96 -21.57 4.04
C SER A 75 0.11 -22.67 3.90
N ASN A 76 0.82 -22.75 2.77
CA ASN A 76 1.89 -23.71 2.49
C ASN A 76 3.25 -23.07 2.17
N LEU A 77 3.37 -21.74 2.26
CA LEU A 77 4.61 -21.02 2.01
C LEU A 77 5.18 -20.42 3.30
N ASN A 78 6.47 -20.68 3.56
CA ASN A 78 7.19 -20.07 4.68
C ASN A 78 7.43 -18.55 4.48
N ASN A 79 7.30 -18.05 3.25
CA ASN A 79 7.41 -16.63 2.92
C ASN A 79 6.13 -16.21 2.18
N TYR A 80 5.42 -15.24 2.74
CA TYR A 80 4.20 -14.63 2.21
C TYR A 80 4.40 -13.12 2.05
N PRO A 81 3.64 -12.45 1.18
CA PRO A 81 3.71 -11.00 1.01
C PRO A 81 3.14 -10.30 2.25
N THR A 82 3.85 -9.30 2.76
CA THR A 82 3.34 -8.45 3.84
C THR A 82 2.59 -7.27 3.22
N PRO A 83 1.32 -7.02 3.59
CA PRO A 83 0.57 -5.87 3.11
C PRO A 83 1.24 -4.54 3.48
N LEU A 84 0.95 -3.48 2.71
CA LEU A 84 1.33 -2.12 3.10
C LEU A 84 0.68 -1.73 4.43
N ALA A 85 1.36 -0.85 5.16
CA ALA A 85 0.88 -0.28 6.42
C ALA A 85 0.11 1.04 6.20
N ASP A 86 -0.49 1.22 5.01
CA ASP A 86 -1.35 2.35 4.72
C ASP A 86 -2.55 2.35 5.68
N SER A 87 -2.79 3.49 6.32
CA SER A 87 -3.71 3.56 7.45
C SER A 87 -4.77 4.66 7.33
N PHE A 88 -5.89 4.42 7.98
CA PHE A 88 -7.05 5.32 8.05
C PHE A 88 -7.53 5.40 9.49
N LEU A 89 -8.32 6.43 9.83
CA LEU A 89 -8.87 6.58 11.18
C LEU A 89 -9.83 5.44 11.51
N LYS A 90 -9.67 4.83 12.70
CA LYS A 90 -10.56 3.79 13.24
C LYS A 90 -12.01 4.24 13.27
N ILE A 91 -12.24 5.51 13.60
CA ILE A 91 -13.57 6.15 13.56
C ILE A 91 -13.52 7.26 12.51
N LYS A 92 -14.31 7.11 11.45
CA LYS A 92 -14.41 8.10 10.38
C LYS A 92 -15.02 9.39 10.91
N THR A 93 -14.39 10.54 10.63
CA THR A 93 -14.93 11.85 11.00
C THR A 93 -15.78 12.42 9.88
N LYS A 94 -16.69 13.36 10.19
CA LYS A 94 -17.51 14.06 9.19
C LYS A 94 -16.70 14.84 8.15
N ASN A 95 -15.47 15.22 8.50
CA ASN A 95 -14.57 15.96 7.61
C ASN A 95 -13.59 15.05 6.84
N THR A 96 -13.75 13.73 6.97
CA THR A 96 -12.90 12.73 6.30
C THR A 96 -13.48 12.36 4.94
N TYR A 97 -12.64 12.38 3.90
CA TYR A 97 -12.92 11.72 2.62
C TYR A 97 -12.01 10.49 2.48
N ARG A 98 -12.60 9.31 2.35
CA ARG A 98 -11.95 8.00 2.47
C ARG A 98 -12.06 7.22 1.17
N VAL A 99 -10.92 7.01 0.53
CA VAL A 99 -10.77 6.21 -0.69
C VAL A 99 -9.95 4.97 -0.35
N PHE A 100 -10.41 3.81 -0.78
CA PHE A 100 -9.63 2.57 -0.69
C PHE A 100 -9.28 2.04 -2.06
N VAL A 101 -8.03 1.60 -2.20
CA VAL A 101 -7.50 1.02 -3.44
C VAL A 101 -7.36 -0.48 -3.28
N LEU A 102 -7.98 -1.25 -4.17
CA LEU A 102 -7.97 -2.72 -4.16
C LEU A 102 -7.27 -3.25 -5.42
N GLY A 103 -6.40 -4.26 -5.27
CA GLY A 103 -5.76 -4.90 -6.40
C GLY A 103 -4.56 -5.77 -6.05
N GLY A 104 -3.75 -6.07 -7.07
CA GLY A 104 -2.52 -6.86 -6.93
C GLY A 104 -1.27 -6.00 -6.67
N SER A 105 -0.09 -6.54 -7.00
CA SER A 105 1.21 -5.84 -6.90
C SER A 105 1.26 -4.52 -7.68
N SER A 106 0.62 -4.44 -8.84
CA SER A 106 0.52 -3.19 -9.60
C SER A 106 -0.34 -2.15 -8.89
N ALA A 107 -1.37 -2.56 -8.14
CA ALA A 107 -2.14 -1.61 -7.32
C ALA A 107 -1.38 -1.19 -6.07
N GLU A 108 -0.71 -2.14 -5.41
CA GLU A 108 0.22 -1.89 -4.30
C GLU A 108 1.28 -0.84 -4.68
N GLY A 109 1.62 -0.75 -5.97
CA GLY A 109 2.59 0.20 -6.49
C GLY A 109 3.98 -0.39 -6.61
N TRP A 110 4.11 -1.72 -6.68
CA TRP A 110 5.39 -2.39 -6.88
C TRP A 110 6.09 -1.86 -8.15
N PRO A 111 7.40 -1.54 -8.12
CA PRO A 111 8.33 -1.68 -7.00
C PRO A 111 8.46 -0.45 -6.07
N TYR A 112 7.63 0.59 -6.24
CA TYR A 112 7.69 1.92 -5.60
C TYR A 112 6.69 2.17 -4.45
N ALA A 113 6.10 1.11 -3.89
CA ALA A 113 4.85 1.12 -3.12
C ALA A 113 4.63 2.23 -2.06
N PHE A 114 5.67 2.69 -1.35
CA PHE A 114 5.52 3.68 -0.26
C PHE A 114 5.14 5.08 -0.74
N THR A 115 5.75 5.59 -1.81
CA THR A 115 5.55 6.99 -2.25
C THR A 115 5.30 7.14 -3.75
N GLY A 116 5.58 6.09 -4.54
CA GLY A 116 5.46 6.10 -6.00
C GLY A 116 4.30 5.29 -6.56
N SER A 117 3.37 4.80 -5.73
CA SER A 117 2.13 4.16 -6.18
C SER A 117 1.15 5.19 -6.77
N PHE A 118 0.22 4.76 -7.63
CA PHE A 118 -0.82 5.68 -8.13
C PHE A 118 -1.72 6.19 -6.99
N ALA A 119 -1.92 5.39 -5.94
CA ALA A 119 -2.64 5.80 -4.73
C ALA A 119 -1.94 6.99 -4.05
N ALA A 120 -0.60 6.93 -3.93
CA ALA A 120 0.19 8.02 -3.35
C ALA A 120 0.20 9.28 -4.22
N PHE A 121 0.22 9.15 -5.56
CA PHE A 121 0.06 10.29 -6.47
C PHE A 121 -1.34 10.93 -6.33
N LEU A 122 -2.39 10.11 -6.35
CA LEU A 122 -3.76 10.57 -6.18
C LEU A 122 -3.96 11.28 -4.83
N LYS A 123 -3.47 10.69 -3.74
CA LYS A 123 -3.56 11.27 -2.41
C LYS A 123 -2.98 12.68 -2.36
N ARG A 124 -1.76 12.86 -2.88
CA ARG A 124 -1.09 14.17 -2.87
C ARG A 124 -1.84 15.21 -3.69
N ARG A 125 -2.42 14.82 -4.84
CA ARG A 125 -3.26 15.72 -5.64
C ARG A 125 -4.52 16.12 -4.87
N LEU A 126 -5.18 15.17 -4.19
CA LEU A 126 -6.35 15.48 -3.36
C LEU A 126 -5.99 16.34 -2.14
N ASP A 127 -4.87 16.08 -1.46
CA ASP A 127 -4.38 16.91 -0.34
C ASP A 127 -4.08 18.35 -0.80
N LEU A 128 -3.53 18.52 -2.00
CA LEU A 128 -3.25 19.83 -2.59
C LEU A 128 -4.54 20.62 -2.88
N LEU A 129 -5.57 19.93 -3.39
CA LEU A 129 -6.81 20.57 -3.81
C LEU A 129 -7.83 20.76 -2.68
N TYR A 130 -7.78 19.92 -1.64
CA TYR A 130 -8.71 19.93 -0.51
C TYR A 130 -7.98 20.02 0.84
N PRO A 131 -7.19 21.08 1.10
CA PRO A 131 -6.35 21.18 2.30
C PRO A 131 -7.14 21.25 3.61
N GLU A 132 -8.43 21.60 3.54
CA GLU A 132 -9.34 21.66 4.69
C GLU A 132 -10.05 20.33 4.98
N LYS A 133 -9.89 19.31 4.12
CA LYS A 133 -10.43 17.95 4.32
C LYS A 133 -9.36 17.03 4.91
N ASN A 134 -9.79 16.05 5.70
CA ASN A 134 -8.93 14.92 6.04
C ASN A 134 -9.03 13.87 4.92
N ILE A 135 -8.09 13.90 3.98
CA ILE A 135 -8.03 12.94 2.88
C ILE A 135 -7.33 11.66 3.32
N GLU A 136 -8.06 10.55 3.26
CA GLU A 136 -7.56 9.20 3.46
C GLU A 136 -7.60 8.47 2.12
N VAL A 137 -6.44 8.12 1.58
CA VAL A 137 -6.32 7.18 0.46
C VAL A 137 -5.48 6.03 0.99
N ALA A 138 -6.12 4.91 1.34
CA ALA A 138 -5.41 3.75 1.86
C ALA A 138 -5.30 2.66 0.77
N ASN A 139 -4.08 2.24 0.48
CA ASN A 139 -3.80 1.23 -0.53
C ASN A 139 -3.78 -0.18 0.07
N PHE A 140 -4.76 -0.99 -0.32
CA PHE A 140 -4.90 -2.38 0.08
C PHE A 140 -4.51 -3.34 -1.05
N GLY A 141 -3.74 -2.86 -2.04
CA GLY A 141 -3.08 -3.72 -3.00
C GLY A 141 -2.09 -4.67 -2.32
N ILE A 142 -2.10 -5.94 -2.73
CA ILE A 142 -1.18 -6.96 -2.17
C ILE A 142 -0.53 -7.73 -3.32
N SER A 143 0.79 -7.91 -3.25
CA SER A 143 1.52 -8.72 -4.24
C SER A 143 1.04 -10.17 -4.27
N ALA A 144 1.03 -10.77 -5.46
CA ALA A 144 0.73 -12.20 -5.70
C ALA A 144 -0.68 -12.68 -5.26
N ILE A 145 -1.63 -11.79 -4.97
CA ILE A 145 -3.03 -12.16 -4.74
C ILE A 145 -3.86 -12.06 -6.02
N ASN A 146 -4.98 -12.77 -6.05
CA ASN A 146 -6.03 -12.64 -7.06
C ASN A 146 -7.35 -12.20 -6.42
N THR A 147 -8.43 -12.19 -7.20
CA THR A 147 -9.76 -11.77 -6.74
C THR A 147 -10.34 -12.59 -5.59
N TYR A 148 -9.85 -13.79 -5.26
CA TYR A 148 -10.33 -14.51 -4.06
C TYR A 148 -10.01 -13.75 -2.78
N THR A 149 -8.75 -13.30 -2.64
CA THR A 149 -8.32 -12.52 -1.49
C THR A 149 -9.07 -11.20 -1.41
N ILE A 150 -9.22 -10.51 -2.54
CA ILE A 150 -9.93 -9.23 -2.57
C ILE A 150 -11.39 -9.43 -2.15
N ARG A 151 -12.08 -10.44 -2.72
CA ARG A 151 -13.48 -10.77 -2.41
C ARG A 151 -13.69 -11.04 -0.92
N ASP A 152 -12.79 -11.78 -0.30
CA ASP A 152 -12.90 -12.18 1.11
C ASP A 152 -12.85 -10.99 2.08
N ILE A 153 -12.05 -9.96 1.78
CA ILE A 153 -11.90 -8.79 2.65
C ILE A 153 -12.96 -7.70 2.41
N VAL A 154 -13.81 -7.82 1.38
CA VAL A 154 -14.82 -6.80 1.04
C VAL A 154 -15.81 -6.50 2.18
N PRO A 155 -16.37 -7.49 2.90
CA PRO A 155 -17.27 -7.20 4.02
C PRO A 155 -16.61 -6.29 5.06
N ASP A 156 -15.38 -6.62 5.47
CA ASP A 156 -14.63 -5.82 6.43
C ASP A 156 -14.30 -4.42 5.89
N ILE A 157 -14.04 -4.28 4.59
CA ILE A 157 -13.85 -2.99 3.92
C ILE A 157 -15.11 -2.13 3.99
N ILE A 158 -16.28 -2.72 3.75
CA ILE A 158 -17.57 -2.01 3.79
C ILE A 158 -17.83 -1.47 5.20
N ASP A 159 -17.50 -2.24 6.24
CA ASP A 159 -17.64 -1.82 7.64
C ASP A 159 -16.82 -0.57 7.98
N GLN A 160 -15.75 -0.28 7.20
CA GLN A 160 -14.94 0.93 7.36
C GLN A 160 -15.51 2.15 6.61
N GLN A 161 -16.68 2.05 5.99
CA GLN A 161 -17.43 3.17 5.40
C GLN A 161 -16.61 4.04 4.43
N PRO A 162 -15.93 3.48 3.41
CA PRO A 162 -15.26 4.27 2.38
C PRO A 162 -16.27 5.11 1.58
N ASP A 163 -15.83 6.29 1.14
CA ASP A 163 -16.58 7.12 0.19
C ASP A 163 -16.40 6.64 -1.25
N LEU A 164 -15.29 5.96 -1.55
CA LEU A 164 -14.97 5.47 -2.89
C LEU A 164 -14.02 4.27 -2.86
N ILE A 165 -14.25 3.32 -3.76
CA ILE A 165 -13.32 2.22 -4.07
C ILE A 165 -12.68 2.43 -5.44
N LEU A 166 -11.36 2.25 -5.53
CA LEU A 166 -10.63 2.15 -6.80
C LEU A 166 -10.13 0.73 -6.96
N PHE A 167 -10.52 0.06 -8.04
CA PHE A 167 -10.12 -1.33 -8.29
C PHE A 167 -9.16 -1.42 -9.50
N TYR A 168 -7.98 -1.98 -9.27
CA TYR A 168 -6.98 -2.28 -10.30
C TYR A 168 -6.36 -3.66 -10.05
N GLY A 169 -7.11 -4.71 -10.37
CA GLY A 169 -6.76 -6.10 -10.07
C GLY A 169 -7.15 -7.09 -11.17
N GLY A 170 -6.38 -8.18 -11.29
CA GLY A 170 -6.62 -9.26 -12.25
C GLY A 170 -5.35 -9.83 -12.91
N HIS A 171 -4.19 -9.20 -12.71
CA HIS A 171 -2.90 -9.67 -13.25
C HIS A 171 -2.53 -11.09 -12.80
N ASN A 172 -2.93 -11.50 -11.59
CA ASN A 172 -2.54 -12.76 -10.98
C ASN A 172 -3.70 -13.79 -10.89
N GLU A 173 -4.76 -13.69 -11.69
CA GLU A 173 -5.90 -14.63 -11.55
C GLU A 173 -5.51 -16.09 -11.73
N TYR A 174 -4.59 -16.37 -12.65
CA TYR A 174 -4.09 -17.73 -12.88
C TYR A 174 -3.12 -18.21 -11.79
N TYR A 175 -2.11 -17.40 -11.47
CA TYR A 175 -0.96 -17.83 -10.65
C TYR A 175 -0.90 -17.19 -9.27
N GLY A 176 -1.83 -16.32 -8.89
CA GLY A 176 -1.93 -15.81 -7.52
C GLY A 176 -2.32 -16.93 -6.55
N ALA A 177 -2.26 -16.65 -5.24
CA ALA A 177 -2.70 -17.63 -4.24
C ALA A 177 -4.10 -18.16 -4.55
N LEU A 178 -4.27 -19.48 -4.52
CA LEU A 178 -5.53 -20.20 -4.81
C LEU A 178 -6.00 -20.13 -6.27
N GLY A 179 -5.22 -19.51 -7.16
CA GLY A 179 -5.53 -19.47 -8.60
C GLY A 179 -5.42 -20.84 -9.25
N VAL A 180 -6.13 -21.02 -10.37
CA VAL A 180 -6.23 -22.31 -11.09
C VAL A 180 -4.91 -22.88 -11.61
N GLY A 181 -3.88 -22.04 -11.78
CA GLY A 181 -2.53 -22.42 -12.18
C GLY A 181 -1.51 -22.42 -11.04
N SER A 182 -1.93 -22.06 -9.82
CA SER A 182 -1.07 -21.84 -8.66
C SER A 182 -0.58 -23.13 -8.01
N THR A 183 0.64 -23.12 -7.47
CA THR A 183 1.13 -24.17 -6.57
C THR A 183 0.51 -24.08 -5.18
N VAL A 184 -0.01 -22.90 -4.81
CA VAL A 184 -0.79 -22.69 -3.59
C VAL A 184 -2.26 -22.85 -3.97
N SER A 185 -2.74 -24.09 -4.03
CA SER A 185 -4.09 -24.41 -4.52
C SER A 185 -4.83 -25.34 -3.56
N MET A 186 -6.16 -25.22 -3.55
CA MET A 186 -7.10 -26.11 -2.86
C MET A 186 -8.04 -26.79 -3.87
N GLY A 187 -7.59 -26.92 -5.13
CA GLY A 187 -8.39 -27.35 -6.28
C GLY A 187 -8.72 -26.20 -7.22
N ASN A 188 -9.63 -26.45 -8.18
CA ASN A 188 -9.99 -25.50 -9.25
C ASN A 188 -11.47 -25.09 -9.22
N SER A 189 -12.21 -25.46 -8.16
CA SER A 189 -13.62 -25.07 -8.02
C SER A 189 -13.73 -23.77 -7.24
N ARG A 190 -14.28 -22.74 -7.89
CA ARG A 190 -14.50 -21.43 -7.27
C ARG A 190 -15.30 -21.51 -5.98
N SER A 191 -16.38 -22.28 -5.98
CA SER A 191 -17.26 -22.41 -4.81
C SER A 191 -16.57 -23.09 -3.63
N LEU A 192 -15.78 -24.14 -3.87
CA LEU A 192 -15.04 -24.82 -2.81
C LEU A 192 -13.91 -23.96 -2.24
N ILE A 193 -13.21 -23.19 -3.09
CA ILE A 193 -12.17 -22.26 -2.64
C ILE A 193 -12.79 -21.17 -1.76
N ASN A 194 -13.89 -20.55 -2.20
CA ASN A 194 -14.58 -19.54 -1.41
C ASN A 194 -15.12 -20.10 -0.08
N LEU A 195 -15.64 -21.34 -0.08
CA LEU A 195 -16.03 -22.04 1.15
C LEU A 195 -14.83 -22.22 2.09
N TYR A 196 -13.72 -22.74 1.58
CA TYR A 196 -12.49 -22.93 2.35
C TYR A 196 -12.00 -21.62 2.98
N ILE A 197 -11.94 -20.54 2.20
CA ILE A 197 -11.54 -19.22 2.69
C ILE A 197 -12.49 -18.76 3.81
N SER A 198 -13.81 -18.90 3.62
CA SER A 198 -14.81 -18.46 4.58
C SER A 198 -14.69 -19.15 5.94
N ILE A 199 -14.27 -20.42 5.99
CA ILE A 199 -14.12 -21.19 7.23
C ILE A 199 -12.69 -21.17 7.79
N SER A 200 -11.72 -20.64 7.05
CA SER A 200 -10.29 -20.68 7.45
C SER A 200 -9.96 -19.82 8.68
N HIS A 201 -10.87 -18.95 9.12
CA HIS A 201 -10.72 -18.16 10.35
C HIS A 201 -10.92 -18.99 11.62
N PHE A 202 -11.64 -20.12 11.56
CA PHE A 202 -11.84 -21.00 12.71
C PHE A 202 -10.54 -21.72 13.12
N ARG A 203 -10.24 -21.75 14.42
CA ARG A 203 -9.02 -22.37 14.97
C ARG A 203 -8.96 -23.86 14.71
N THR A 204 -10.11 -24.52 14.74
CA THR A 204 -10.32 -25.91 14.36
C THR A 204 -9.92 -26.19 12.91
N VAL A 205 -10.25 -25.31 11.97
CA VAL A 205 -9.84 -25.43 10.55
C VAL A 205 -8.32 -25.23 10.41
N GLN A 206 -7.75 -24.24 11.11
CA GLN A 206 -6.30 -24.03 11.13
C GLN A 206 -5.56 -25.25 11.71
N LEU A 207 -6.08 -25.83 12.79
CA LEU A 207 -5.55 -27.06 13.39
C LEU A 207 -5.61 -28.22 12.40
N LEU A 208 -6.75 -28.41 11.74
CA LEU A 208 -6.93 -29.45 10.72
C LEU A 208 -5.92 -29.29 9.58
N ASN A 209 -5.76 -28.07 9.04
CA ASN A 209 -4.78 -27.78 8.00
C ASN A 209 -3.35 -28.12 8.45
N LYS A 210 -2.99 -27.80 9.70
CA LYS A 210 -1.67 -28.12 10.27
C LYS A 210 -1.45 -29.63 10.45
N VAL A 211 -2.49 -30.36 10.84
CA VAL A 211 -2.45 -31.82 10.96
C VAL A 211 -2.30 -32.45 9.58
N ILE A 212 -3.11 -32.05 8.62
CA ILE A 212 -3.07 -32.52 7.23
C ILE A 212 -1.68 -32.28 6.62
N SER A 213 -1.13 -31.07 6.73
CA SER A 213 0.18 -30.74 6.19
C SER A 213 1.31 -31.55 6.86
N LYS A 214 1.22 -31.81 8.17
CA LYS A 214 2.17 -32.68 8.89
C LYS A 214 2.10 -34.14 8.39
N PHE A 215 0.90 -34.66 8.13
CA PHE A 215 0.77 -36.00 7.55
C PHE A 215 1.35 -36.05 6.13
N PHE A 216 0.99 -35.12 5.25
CA PHE A 216 1.53 -35.07 3.89
C PHE A 216 3.07 -34.97 3.86
N THR A 217 3.67 -34.16 4.74
CA THR A 217 5.14 -34.03 4.81
C THR A 217 5.84 -35.29 5.34
N LEU A 218 5.21 -36.03 6.26
CA LEU A 218 5.71 -37.34 6.72
C LEU A 218 5.69 -38.39 5.60
N PHE A 219 4.64 -38.43 4.77
CA PHE A 219 4.53 -39.36 3.64
C PHE A 219 5.44 -38.98 2.46
N ASN A 220 5.69 -37.68 2.22
CA ASN A 220 6.49 -37.20 1.08
C ASN A 220 7.99 -36.97 1.39
N LYS A 221 8.51 -37.52 2.50
CA LYS A 221 9.92 -37.39 2.92
C LYS A 221 10.96 -37.92 1.89
N SER A 222 10.51 -38.52 0.79
CA SER A 222 11.34 -39.13 -0.27
C SER A 222 11.68 -38.21 -1.45
N LYS A 223 11.09 -37.00 -1.62
CA LYS A 223 11.44 -36.11 -2.75
C LYS A 223 12.00 -34.75 -2.32
N ASN A 224 13.33 -34.69 -2.32
CA ASN A 224 14.20 -33.51 -2.46
C ASN A 224 13.90 -32.27 -1.59
N LYS A 225 14.62 -32.15 -0.48
CA LYS A 225 15.10 -30.87 0.04
C LYS A 225 15.99 -30.20 -1.02
N LYS A 226 15.42 -29.37 -1.90
CA LYS A 226 16.19 -28.33 -2.59
C LYS A 226 15.85 -26.99 -1.97
N GLU A 227 16.90 -26.29 -1.55
CA GLU A 227 16.91 -25.04 -0.80
C GLU A 227 15.86 -24.02 -1.27
N THR A 228 14.96 -23.67 -0.36
CA THR A 228 13.85 -22.72 -0.57
C THR A 228 14.25 -21.26 -0.29
N GLY A 229 15.53 -20.98 -0.07
CA GLY A 229 16.02 -19.66 0.37
C GLY A 229 15.96 -18.57 -0.70
N ASN A 230 16.32 -18.89 -1.95
CA ASN A 230 16.68 -17.87 -2.96
C ASN A 230 15.63 -17.62 -4.06
N ARG A 231 14.47 -18.29 -4.03
CA ARG A 231 13.42 -18.09 -5.05
C ARG A 231 12.55 -16.88 -4.76
N THR A 232 12.17 -16.12 -5.80
CA THR A 232 11.19 -15.03 -5.67
C THR A 232 9.82 -15.56 -5.26
N LEU A 233 8.92 -14.69 -4.80
CA LEU A 233 7.56 -15.09 -4.45
C LEU A 233 6.85 -15.72 -5.65
N MET A 234 6.83 -15.05 -6.80
CA MET A 234 6.12 -15.57 -7.97
C MET A 234 6.74 -16.86 -8.53
N GLU A 235 8.07 -17.03 -8.49
CA GLU A 235 8.69 -18.31 -8.87
C GLU A 235 8.14 -19.49 -8.05
N ARG A 236 7.79 -19.26 -6.77
CA ARG A 236 7.19 -20.30 -5.92
C ARG A 236 5.74 -20.57 -6.28
N VAL A 237 4.98 -19.54 -6.64
CA VAL A 237 3.52 -19.64 -6.84
C VAL A 237 3.15 -20.13 -8.26
N ILE A 238 3.94 -19.83 -9.29
CA ILE A 238 3.69 -20.27 -10.68
C ILE A 238 3.79 -21.80 -10.85
N GLY A 239 4.81 -22.42 -10.26
CA GLY A 239 5.12 -23.83 -10.50
C GLY A 239 5.52 -24.13 -11.95
N ASN A 240 5.03 -25.25 -12.51
CA ASN A 240 5.29 -25.69 -13.89
C ASN A 240 4.04 -25.60 -14.78
N SER A 241 2.98 -24.92 -14.32
CA SER A 241 1.67 -24.93 -14.97
C SER A 241 1.66 -24.08 -16.23
N LYS A 242 1.58 -24.74 -17.39
CA LYS A 242 1.40 -24.11 -18.71
C LYS A 242 -0.11 -23.97 -18.98
N ILE A 243 -0.56 -22.78 -19.36
CA ILE A 243 -1.98 -22.48 -19.61
C ILE A 243 -2.14 -22.05 -21.06
N VAL A 244 -2.41 -23.04 -21.92
CA VAL A 244 -2.63 -22.83 -23.36
C VAL A 244 -3.90 -22.01 -23.59
N PHE A 245 -3.87 -21.14 -24.60
CA PHE A 245 -5.02 -20.35 -25.03
C PHE A 245 -6.25 -21.23 -25.32
N HIS A 246 -7.41 -20.83 -24.78
CA HIS A 246 -8.68 -21.57 -24.84
C HIS A 246 -8.72 -22.98 -24.20
N SER A 247 -7.70 -23.37 -23.42
CA SER A 247 -7.76 -24.61 -22.63
C SER A 247 -8.83 -24.56 -21.52
N GLU A 248 -9.20 -25.71 -20.96
CA GLU A 248 -10.13 -25.77 -19.82
C GLU A 248 -9.63 -24.95 -18.62
N VAL A 249 -8.32 -25.02 -18.31
CA VAL A 249 -7.71 -24.25 -17.22
C VAL A 249 -7.76 -22.75 -17.49
N PHE A 250 -7.60 -22.33 -18.75
CA PHE A 250 -7.79 -20.94 -19.16
C PHE A 250 -9.23 -20.48 -18.83
N ASN A 251 -10.23 -21.24 -19.27
CA ASN A 251 -11.64 -20.89 -19.06
C ASN A 251 -12.01 -20.87 -17.57
N LYS A 252 -11.48 -21.79 -16.74
CA LYS A 252 -11.69 -21.77 -15.28
C LYS A 252 -11.10 -20.53 -14.61
N GLY A 253 -9.95 -20.03 -15.09
CA GLY A 253 -9.38 -18.78 -14.59
C GLY A 253 -10.24 -17.56 -14.95
N VAL A 254 -10.85 -17.56 -16.13
CA VAL A 254 -11.83 -16.53 -16.53
C VAL A 254 -13.09 -16.61 -15.66
N GLU A 255 -13.67 -17.80 -15.47
CA GLU A 255 -14.85 -18.01 -14.63
C GLU A 255 -14.61 -17.57 -13.18
N GLN A 256 -13.44 -17.91 -12.62
CA GLN A 256 -13.01 -17.44 -11.31
C GLN A 256 -13.02 -15.92 -11.24
N PHE A 257 -12.34 -15.25 -12.18
CA PHE A 257 -12.20 -13.80 -12.17
C PHE A 257 -13.55 -13.11 -12.30
N GLU A 258 -14.35 -13.53 -13.28
CA GLU A 258 -15.68 -12.98 -13.55
C GLU A 258 -16.60 -13.15 -12.33
N GLY A 259 -16.72 -14.37 -11.79
CA GLY A 259 -17.60 -14.62 -10.66
C GLY A 259 -17.13 -13.91 -9.39
N ASN A 260 -15.83 -13.85 -9.10
CA ASN A 260 -15.34 -13.14 -7.91
C ASN A 260 -15.50 -11.63 -8.05
N LEU A 261 -15.21 -11.05 -9.22
CA LEU A 261 -15.42 -9.63 -9.48
C LEU A 261 -16.92 -9.28 -9.40
N GLU A 262 -17.79 -10.11 -9.95
CA GLU A 262 -19.23 -9.93 -9.83
C GLU A 262 -19.71 -9.91 -8.36
N ASP A 263 -19.22 -10.83 -7.52
CA ASP A 263 -19.50 -10.81 -6.07
C ASP A 263 -19.03 -9.50 -5.42
N ILE A 264 -17.80 -9.06 -5.72
CA ILE A 264 -17.22 -7.80 -5.21
C ILE A 264 -18.13 -6.61 -5.58
N LEU A 265 -18.55 -6.53 -6.84
CA LEU A 265 -19.42 -5.46 -7.32
C LEU A 265 -20.81 -5.50 -6.66
N ASN A 266 -21.38 -6.69 -6.48
CA ASN A 266 -22.65 -6.86 -5.76
C ASN A 266 -22.55 -6.37 -4.32
N TYR A 267 -21.48 -6.70 -3.60
CA TYR A 267 -21.27 -6.22 -2.22
C TYR A 267 -21.26 -4.69 -2.15
N PHE A 268 -20.47 -4.01 -2.98
CA PHE A 268 -20.40 -2.55 -2.97
C PHE A 268 -21.70 -1.88 -3.43
N LYS A 269 -22.36 -2.44 -4.46
CA LYS A 269 -23.68 -1.97 -4.90
C LYS A 269 -24.72 -2.06 -3.78
N ASN A 270 -24.78 -3.17 -3.07
CA ASN A 270 -25.71 -3.37 -1.95
C ASN A 270 -25.40 -2.41 -0.79
N ALA A 271 -24.12 -2.15 -0.52
CA ALA A 271 -23.69 -1.17 0.48
C ALA A 271 -23.81 0.29 0.02
N LYS A 272 -24.17 0.55 -1.25
CA LYS A 272 -24.24 1.88 -1.88
C LYS A 272 -22.90 2.63 -1.83
N ILE A 273 -21.79 1.90 -1.94
CA ILE A 273 -20.45 2.47 -2.02
C ILE A 273 -20.03 2.50 -3.49
N PRO A 274 -19.67 3.67 -4.05
CA PRO A 274 -19.24 3.76 -5.44
C PRO A 274 -17.87 3.10 -5.63
N ILE A 275 -17.67 2.54 -6.81
CA ILE A 275 -16.44 1.88 -7.24
C ILE A 275 -16.07 2.33 -8.65
N ILE A 276 -14.79 2.47 -8.95
CA ILE A 276 -14.25 2.71 -10.29
C ILE A 276 -13.32 1.56 -10.65
N LEU A 277 -13.50 0.97 -11.84
CA LEU A 277 -12.68 -0.14 -12.33
C LEU A 277 -11.63 0.35 -13.33
N GLY A 278 -10.40 -0.15 -13.21
CA GLY A 278 -9.34 0.04 -14.20
C GLY A 278 -9.10 -1.24 -15.01
N LYS A 279 -9.10 -1.13 -16.35
CA LYS A 279 -8.61 -2.20 -17.23
C LYS A 279 -7.12 -2.45 -17.03
N LEU A 280 -6.67 -3.66 -17.28
CA LEU A 280 -5.30 -4.12 -17.10
C LEU A 280 -4.46 -3.80 -18.34
N THR A 281 -3.20 -3.42 -18.13
CA THR A 281 -2.24 -3.17 -19.22
C THR A 281 -0.98 -4.01 -19.02
N SER A 282 -0.18 -4.16 -20.08
CA SER A 282 1.07 -4.91 -20.02
C SER A 282 2.08 -4.43 -21.07
N ASN A 283 3.35 -4.78 -20.86
CA ASN A 283 4.39 -4.56 -21.84
C ASN A 283 4.23 -5.54 -23.01
N LEU A 284 3.99 -4.98 -24.19
CA LEU A 284 3.88 -5.71 -25.46
C LEU A 284 5.17 -5.65 -26.28
N LEU A 285 5.92 -4.55 -26.19
CA LEU A 285 7.03 -4.25 -27.09
C LEU A 285 8.35 -4.90 -26.67
N ASP A 286 8.69 -4.86 -25.38
CA ASP A 286 10.01 -5.27 -24.89
C ASP A 286 9.99 -6.63 -24.18
N GLN A 287 8.81 -7.12 -23.82
CA GLN A 287 8.65 -8.40 -23.15
C GLN A 287 8.31 -9.53 -24.14
N LYS A 288 9.32 -10.33 -24.46
CA LYS A 288 9.15 -11.60 -25.18
C LYS A 288 8.21 -12.55 -24.40
N PRO A 289 7.37 -13.36 -25.07
CA PRO A 289 6.68 -14.47 -24.45
C PRO A 289 7.61 -15.37 -23.63
N PHE A 290 7.15 -15.83 -22.48
CA PHE A 290 7.95 -16.67 -21.58
C PHE A 290 7.93 -18.14 -22.00
N ILE A 291 6.76 -18.65 -22.43
CA ILE A 291 6.61 -20.03 -22.89
C ILE A 291 5.85 -20.03 -24.23
N SER A 292 6.54 -20.40 -25.30
CA SER A 292 5.97 -20.56 -26.64
C SER A 292 5.66 -22.03 -26.92
N ILE A 293 4.42 -22.35 -27.29
CA ILE A 293 3.96 -23.70 -27.62
C ILE A 293 3.23 -23.68 -28.96
N ASN A 294 3.64 -24.54 -29.89
CA ASN A 294 2.88 -24.81 -31.10
C ASN A 294 1.73 -25.77 -30.77
N THR A 295 0.52 -25.44 -31.20
CA THR A 295 -0.65 -26.32 -31.10
C THR A 295 -1.19 -26.60 -32.49
N LYS A 296 -2.23 -27.45 -32.59
CA LYS A 296 -2.92 -27.67 -33.87
C LYS A 296 -3.56 -26.38 -34.41
N ASP A 297 -4.06 -25.54 -33.51
CA ASP A 297 -4.90 -24.39 -33.86
C ASP A 297 -4.13 -23.05 -33.83
N PHE A 298 -3.01 -23.00 -33.09
CA PHE A 298 -2.24 -21.78 -32.88
C PHE A 298 -0.74 -21.97 -33.08
N PRO A 299 -0.06 -21.02 -33.75
CA PRO A 299 1.39 -20.99 -33.85
C PRO A 299 2.01 -20.63 -32.50
N GLY A 300 3.32 -20.86 -32.36
CA GLY A 300 4.07 -20.48 -31.17
C GLY A 300 4.14 -18.96 -30.98
N ALA A 301 3.91 -18.51 -29.76
CA ALA A 301 3.96 -17.11 -29.35
C ALA A 301 5.24 -16.39 -29.80
N ASP A 302 6.40 -17.07 -29.72
CA ASP A 302 7.69 -16.50 -30.11
C ASP A 302 7.74 -16.12 -31.59
N SER A 303 7.15 -16.95 -32.46
CA SER A 303 7.14 -16.68 -33.91
C SER A 303 6.32 -15.42 -34.22
N ILE A 304 5.15 -15.30 -33.59
CA ILE A 304 4.27 -14.14 -33.76
C ILE A 304 4.91 -12.88 -33.17
N TYR A 305 5.59 -12.99 -32.02
CA TYR A 305 6.32 -11.87 -31.42
C TYR A 305 7.40 -11.33 -32.37
N GLN A 306 8.21 -12.20 -32.98
CA GLN A 306 9.24 -11.79 -33.94
C GLN A 306 8.64 -11.13 -35.19
N GLN A 307 7.50 -11.63 -35.69
CA GLN A 307 6.77 -10.97 -36.77
C GLN A 307 6.32 -9.56 -36.36
N GLY A 308 5.79 -9.42 -35.14
CA GLY A 308 5.41 -8.12 -34.58
C GLY A 308 6.57 -7.13 -34.53
N LEU A 309 7.74 -7.55 -34.03
CA LEU A 309 8.94 -6.72 -34.00
C LEU A 309 9.43 -6.34 -35.40
N ASN A 310 9.39 -7.26 -36.36
CA ASN A 310 9.76 -6.98 -37.74
C ASN A 310 8.86 -5.91 -38.36
N GLU A 311 7.55 -6.00 -38.16
CA GLU A 311 6.59 -4.99 -38.64
C GLU A 311 6.74 -3.66 -37.91
N TYR A 312 7.08 -3.69 -36.60
CA TYR A 312 7.38 -2.48 -35.84
C TYR A 312 8.58 -1.73 -36.44
N ASN A 313 9.64 -2.46 -36.76
CA ASN A 313 10.86 -1.90 -37.37
C ASN A 313 10.64 -1.37 -38.80
N LYS A 314 9.63 -1.88 -39.51
CA LYS A 314 9.22 -1.37 -40.84
C LYS A 314 8.34 -0.11 -40.77
N GLY A 315 7.94 0.32 -39.57
CA GLY A 315 7.00 1.44 -39.40
C GLY A 315 5.52 1.04 -39.48
N ASN A 316 5.20 -0.26 -39.58
CA ASN A 316 3.83 -0.77 -39.66
C ASN A 316 3.21 -0.91 -38.26
N TYR A 317 3.19 0.18 -37.48
CA TYR A 317 2.98 0.14 -36.03
C TYR A 317 1.65 -0.46 -35.58
N LYS A 318 0.53 -0.14 -36.27
CA LYS A 318 -0.79 -0.72 -35.94
C LYS A 318 -0.80 -2.24 -36.13
N TYR A 319 -0.17 -2.73 -37.20
CA TYR A 319 -0.12 -4.16 -37.47
C TYR A 319 0.84 -4.87 -36.51
N ALA A 320 1.98 -4.25 -36.22
CA ALA A 320 2.91 -4.71 -35.20
C ALA A 320 2.25 -4.84 -33.82
N HIS A 321 1.49 -3.83 -33.39
CA HIS A 321 0.73 -3.86 -32.14
C HIS A 321 -0.18 -5.10 -32.07
N ASN A 322 -0.96 -5.37 -33.12
CA ASN A 322 -1.87 -6.52 -33.16
C ASN A 322 -1.12 -7.87 -33.07
N LEU A 323 0.03 -7.99 -33.76
CA LEU A 323 0.87 -9.18 -33.68
C LEU A 323 1.46 -9.36 -32.28
N LEU A 324 1.98 -8.29 -31.67
CA LEU A 324 2.52 -8.35 -30.30
C LEU A 324 1.45 -8.68 -29.26
N LEU A 325 0.23 -8.15 -29.44
CA LEU A 325 -0.93 -8.52 -28.63
C LEU A 325 -1.29 -10.00 -28.80
N GLN A 326 -1.31 -10.51 -30.03
CA GLN A 326 -1.54 -11.93 -30.30
C GLN A 326 -0.45 -12.80 -29.67
N ALA A 327 0.82 -12.38 -29.73
CA ALA A 327 1.91 -13.09 -29.08
C ALA A 327 1.74 -13.15 -27.55
N LYS A 328 1.28 -12.06 -26.91
CA LYS A 328 0.89 -12.07 -25.49
C LYS A 328 -0.21 -13.10 -25.22
N GLU A 329 -1.26 -13.15 -26.04
CA GLU A 329 -2.36 -14.09 -25.85
C GLU A 329 -1.94 -15.56 -26.00
N LEU A 330 -0.96 -15.82 -26.85
CA LEU A 330 -0.42 -17.17 -27.09
C LEU A 330 0.66 -17.58 -26.09
N ASP A 331 1.12 -16.67 -25.21
CA ASP A 331 2.09 -17.00 -24.17
C ASP A 331 1.49 -18.02 -23.19
N ALA A 332 2.04 -19.23 -23.21
CA ALA A 332 1.54 -20.33 -22.38
C ALA A 332 1.92 -20.18 -20.91
N LEU A 333 2.76 -19.20 -20.57
CA LEU A 333 2.86 -18.67 -19.22
C LEU A 333 2.05 -17.38 -19.13
N ARG A 334 0.84 -17.49 -18.57
CA ARG A 334 -0.13 -16.39 -18.40
C ARG A 334 0.27 -15.39 -17.32
N PHE A 335 1.49 -14.87 -17.40
CA PHE A 335 2.05 -13.88 -16.49
C PHE A 335 1.55 -12.47 -16.81
N ARG A 336 1.22 -12.22 -18.09
CA ARG A 336 0.43 -11.06 -18.51
C ARG A 336 -1.04 -11.45 -18.60
N ALA A 337 -1.91 -10.55 -18.15
CA ALA A 337 -3.35 -10.77 -18.17
C ALA A 337 -3.87 -10.90 -19.62
N PRO A 338 -4.77 -11.85 -19.91
CA PRO A 338 -5.42 -11.97 -21.20
C PRO A 338 -6.42 -10.83 -21.47
N GLU A 339 -6.64 -10.49 -22.74
CA GLU A 339 -7.68 -9.53 -23.14
C GLU A 339 -9.08 -9.90 -22.65
N LYS A 340 -9.32 -11.20 -22.45
CA LYS A 340 -10.58 -11.69 -21.88
C LYS A 340 -10.90 -11.06 -20.53
N PHE A 341 -9.91 -10.71 -19.71
CA PHE A 341 -10.13 -10.04 -18.42
C PHE A 341 -10.58 -8.58 -18.60
N ASN A 342 -10.02 -7.85 -19.56
CA ASN A 342 -10.47 -6.50 -19.91
C ASN A 342 -11.91 -6.49 -20.45
N ASN A 343 -12.29 -7.53 -21.20
CA ASN A 343 -13.66 -7.73 -21.65
C ASN A 343 -14.61 -7.98 -20.46
N VAL A 344 -14.23 -8.83 -19.51
CA VAL A 344 -15.00 -9.07 -18.27
C VAL A 344 -15.19 -7.77 -17.48
N ILE A 345 -14.12 -6.99 -17.28
CA ILE A 345 -14.19 -5.69 -16.59
C ILE A 345 -15.17 -4.74 -17.29
N SER A 346 -15.11 -4.66 -18.63
CA SER A 346 -16.01 -3.80 -19.42
C SER A 346 -17.47 -4.25 -19.29
N ASN A 347 -17.73 -5.54 -19.51
CA ASN A 347 -19.06 -6.12 -19.48
C ASN A 347 -19.71 -5.97 -18.10
N LEU A 348 -18.96 -6.22 -17.03
CA LEU A 348 -19.45 -6.01 -15.67
C LEU A 348 -19.63 -4.52 -15.36
N GLY A 349 -18.74 -3.66 -15.85
CA GLY A 349 -18.90 -2.20 -15.78
C GLY A 349 -20.23 -1.75 -16.39
N GLU A 350 -20.54 -2.19 -17.60
CA GLU A 350 -21.81 -1.89 -18.28
C GLU A 350 -23.01 -2.50 -17.54
N LYS A 351 -22.95 -3.79 -17.19
CA LYS A 351 -24.03 -4.52 -16.49
C LYS A 351 -24.43 -3.84 -15.18
N TYR A 352 -23.44 -3.31 -14.44
CA TYR A 352 -23.65 -2.68 -13.15
C TYR A 352 -23.72 -1.16 -13.20
N ASN A 353 -23.58 -0.55 -14.38
CA ASN A 353 -23.46 0.90 -14.58
C ASN A 353 -22.35 1.52 -13.72
N ILE A 354 -21.18 0.88 -13.72
CA ILE A 354 -20.00 1.25 -12.96
C ILE A 354 -18.99 1.94 -13.89
N PRO A 355 -18.40 3.08 -13.48
CA PRO A 355 -17.33 3.73 -14.22
C PRO A 355 -16.13 2.80 -14.47
N VAL A 356 -15.76 2.61 -15.74
CA VAL A 356 -14.55 1.90 -16.17
C VAL A 356 -13.56 2.87 -16.82
N ILE A 357 -12.28 2.68 -16.52
CA ILE A 357 -11.14 3.40 -17.12
C ILE A 357 -10.39 2.44 -18.03
N ASP A 358 -10.21 2.84 -19.29
CA ASP A 358 -9.40 2.10 -20.26
C ASP A 358 -7.91 2.46 -20.14
N ILE A 359 -7.28 1.97 -19.06
CA ILE A 359 -5.86 2.24 -18.77
C ILE A 359 -4.97 1.66 -19.88
N ASP A 360 -5.34 0.53 -20.47
CA ASP A 360 -4.56 -0.08 -21.55
C ASP A 360 -4.50 0.81 -22.79
N SER A 361 -5.66 1.34 -23.22
CA SER A 361 -5.71 2.31 -24.32
C SER A 361 -4.97 3.60 -23.98
N LEU A 362 -5.09 4.10 -22.74
CA LEU A 362 -4.34 5.27 -22.28
C LEU A 362 -2.82 5.05 -22.39
N PHE A 363 -2.33 3.88 -21.97
CA PHE A 363 -0.91 3.52 -22.03
C PHE A 363 -0.45 3.34 -23.48
N SER A 364 -1.28 2.75 -24.35
CA SER A 364 -1.00 2.62 -25.77
C SER A 364 -0.84 3.99 -26.43
N VAL A 365 -1.81 4.90 -26.27
CA VAL A 365 -1.75 6.26 -26.87
C VAL A 365 -0.61 7.10 -26.29
N SER A 366 -0.25 6.88 -25.03
CA SER A 366 0.88 7.58 -24.38
C SER A 366 2.24 6.97 -24.73
N SER A 367 2.27 5.83 -25.43
CA SER A 367 3.49 5.17 -25.84
C SER A 367 3.92 5.57 -27.25
N PRO A 368 5.22 5.70 -27.51
CA PRO A 368 5.73 5.86 -28.87
C PRO A 368 5.11 4.82 -29.80
N ASN A 369 4.57 5.28 -30.92
CA ASN A 369 3.99 4.43 -31.96
C ASN A 369 2.82 3.54 -31.52
N GLY A 370 2.17 3.82 -30.37
CA GLY A 370 0.97 3.11 -29.95
C GLY A 370 1.20 1.75 -29.26
N THR A 371 2.44 1.38 -28.92
CA THR A 371 2.74 0.06 -28.31
C THR A 371 3.47 0.23 -27.00
N VAL A 372 2.89 -0.33 -25.93
CA VAL A 372 3.40 -0.21 -24.56
C VAL A 372 4.71 -0.99 -24.38
N GLY A 373 5.72 -0.29 -23.87
CA GLY A 373 7.02 -0.83 -23.53
C GLY A 373 7.55 -0.31 -22.19
N TYR A 374 8.87 -0.35 -22.01
CA TYR A 374 9.58 0.14 -20.83
C TYR A 374 9.50 1.67 -20.66
N ASN A 375 8.98 2.38 -21.66
CA ASN A 375 8.64 3.79 -21.54
C ASN A 375 7.59 4.02 -20.44
N LEU A 376 6.70 3.05 -20.18
CA LEU A 376 5.67 3.13 -19.12
C LEU A 376 5.68 1.95 -18.14
N THR A 377 6.44 0.89 -18.39
CA THR A 377 6.59 -0.24 -17.46
C THR A 377 8.04 -0.45 -17.01
N VAL A 378 8.25 -1.21 -15.93
CA VAL A 378 9.60 -1.65 -15.50
C VAL A 378 9.89 -3.11 -15.84
N ASP A 379 8.86 -3.87 -16.17
CA ASP A 379 8.92 -5.28 -16.54
C ASP A 379 7.75 -5.62 -17.49
N HIS A 380 7.32 -6.89 -17.49
CA HIS A 380 6.17 -7.38 -18.25
C HIS A 380 4.82 -6.68 -17.99
N LEU A 381 4.58 -6.05 -16.83
CA LEU A 381 3.29 -5.41 -16.52
C LEU A 381 3.32 -4.25 -15.52
N HIS A 382 4.31 -4.20 -14.61
CA HIS A 382 4.35 -3.22 -13.54
C HIS A 382 4.68 -1.83 -14.12
N PRO A 383 3.84 -0.80 -13.88
CA PRO A 383 4.13 0.55 -14.32
C PRO A 383 5.45 1.10 -13.74
N ASN A 384 6.14 1.93 -14.52
CA ASN A 384 7.18 2.82 -13.98
C ASN A 384 6.52 4.06 -13.32
N LEU A 385 7.32 4.97 -12.75
CA LEU A 385 6.76 6.17 -12.09
C LEU A 385 5.89 7.02 -13.03
N THR A 386 6.25 7.14 -14.31
CA THR A 386 5.44 7.85 -15.32
C THR A 386 4.12 7.12 -15.56
N GLY A 387 4.14 5.80 -15.71
CA GLY A 387 2.94 4.98 -15.82
C GLY A 387 2.03 5.11 -14.58
N TYR A 388 2.59 5.11 -13.37
CA TYR A 388 1.80 5.31 -12.15
C TYR A 388 1.19 6.71 -12.06
N LYS A 389 1.89 7.77 -12.52
CA LYS A 389 1.29 9.10 -12.64
C LYS A 389 0.12 9.13 -13.63
N LEU A 390 0.24 8.45 -14.77
CA LEU A 390 -0.85 8.33 -15.75
C LEU A 390 -2.07 7.61 -15.17
N ILE A 391 -1.87 6.51 -14.43
CA ILE A 391 -2.97 5.81 -13.75
C ILE A 391 -3.63 6.72 -12.71
N ALA A 392 -2.85 7.43 -11.89
CA ALA A 392 -3.38 8.33 -10.88
C ALA A 392 -4.21 9.47 -11.50
N ARG A 393 -3.72 10.06 -12.60
CA ARG A 393 -4.46 11.08 -13.37
C ARG A 393 -5.76 10.51 -13.92
N ALA A 394 -5.72 9.32 -14.53
CA ALA A 394 -6.91 8.69 -15.09
C ALA A 394 -7.99 8.42 -14.03
N PHE A 395 -7.61 7.94 -12.85
CA PHE A 395 -8.53 7.77 -11.73
C PHE A 395 -9.09 9.11 -11.24
N TYR A 396 -8.25 10.13 -11.08
CA TYR A 396 -8.70 11.47 -10.69
C TYR A 396 -9.69 12.06 -11.70
N ASP A 397 -9.41 11.97 -12.99
CA ASP A 397 -10.28 12.48 -14.06
C ASP A 397 -11.61 11.74 -14.07
N LYS A 398 -11.58 10.42 -13.85
CA LYS A 398 -12.81 9.62 -13.74
C LYS A 398 -13.62 9.97 -12.49
N MET A 399 -12.96 10.25 -11.37
CA MET A 399 -13.63 10.75 -10.16
C MET A 399 -14.32 12.09 -10.43
N TYR A 400 -13.63 13.02 -11.10
CA TYR A 400 -14.21 14.31 -11.49
C TYR A 400 -15.43 14.15 -12.40
N GLN A 401 -15.28 13.40 -13.50
CA GLN A 401 -16.35 13.15 -14.47
C GLN A 401 -17.57 12.45 -13.86
N SER A 402 -17.34 11.55 -12.89
CA SER A 402 -18.39 10.78 -12.23
C SER A 402 -18.98 11.49 -11.00
N LYS A 403 -18.53 12.72 -10.69
CA LYS A 403 -18.92 13.48 -9.48
C LYS A 403 -18.64 12.72 -8.18
N LEU A 404 -17.49 12.06 -8.12
CA LEU A 404 -16.97 11.26 -7.00
C LEU A 404 -15.71 11.90 -6.39
N LEU A 405 -15.60 13.22 -6.43
CA LEU A 405 -14.56 13.97 -5.72
C LEU A 405 -15.06 14.35 -4.32
N PRO A 406 -14.15 14.70 -3.38
CA PRO A 406 -14.57 15.20 -2.07
C PRO A 406 -15.53 16.38 -2.19
N ASP A 407 -16.57 16.41 -1.36
CA ASP A 407 -17.42 17.58 -1.22
C ASP A 407 -16.64 18.79 -0.66
N GLY A 408 -17.10 20.01 -0.97
CA GLY A 408 -16.53 21.25 -0.45
C GLY A 408 -15.75 22.06 -1.51
N HIS A 409 -15.07 23.12 -1.08
CA HIS A 409 -14.37 24.03 -1.98
C HIS A 409 -12.99 23.48 -2.33
N ALA A 410 -12.86 22.92 -3.55
CA ALA A 410 -11.55 22.63 -4.13
C ALA A 410 -10.81 23.93 -4.46
N TYR A 411 -9.50 23.98 -4.17
CA TYR A 411 -8.68 25.11 -4.59
C TYR A 411 -8.59 25.16 -6.11
N ASN A 412 -8.82 26.35 -6.68
CA ASN A 412 -8.75 26.55 -8.14
C ASN A 412 -7.28 26.73 -8.57
N ILE A 413 -6.60 25.62 -8.80
CA ILE A 413 -5.19 25.58 -9.24
C ILE A 413 -5.18 24.98 -10.67
N PRO A 414 -4.59 25.65 -11.67
CA PRO A 414 -4.44 25.07 -13.02
C PRO A 414 -3.73 23.72 -12.99
N GLU A 415 -4.15 22.78 -13.85
CA GLU A 415 -3.65 21.39 -13.81
C GLU A 415 -2.12 21.29 -14.03
N ASP A 416 -1.57 22.07 -14.95
CA ASP A 416 -0.13 22.17 -15.21
C ASP A 416 0.65 22.67 -13.99
N VAL A 417 0.06 23.61 -13.24
CA VAL A 417 0.63 24.10 -11.98
C VAL A 417 0.54 23.04 -10.88
N GLN A 418 -0.56 22.28 -10.80
CA GLN A 418 -0.66 21.15 -9.86
C GLN A 418 0.45 20.12 -10.11
N ASP A 419 0.64 19.71 -11.37
CA ASP A 419 1.66 18.73 -11.76
C ASP A 419 3.07 19.24 -11.44
N SER A 420 3.35 20.51 -11.74
CA SER A 420 4.63 21.15 -11.39
C SER A 420 4.90 21.14 -9.88
N LEU A 421 3.91 21.48 -9.05
CA LEU A 421 4.02 21.48 -7.60
C LEU A 421 4.22 20.07 -7.02
N LEU A 422 3.49 19.08 -7.55
CA LEU A 422 3.57 17.69 -7.12
C LEU A 422 4.91 17.04 -7.50
N ASP A 423 5.48 17.43 -8.64
CA ASP A 423 6.79 16.96 -9.10
C ASP A 423 7.93 17.61 -8.34
N ALA A 424 7.86 18.93 -8.10
CA ALA A 424 8.84 19.64 -7.28
C ALA A 424 8.93 19.12 -5.84
N ASN A 425 7.84 18.58 -5.31
CA ASN A 425 7.74 18.04 -3.95
C ASN A 425 7.60 16.52 -3.90
N PHE A 426 7.98 15.80 -4.96
CA PHE A 426 7.85 14.34 -5.00
C PHE A 426 8.76 13.68 -3.94
N PRO A 427 8.20 13.00 -2.91
CA PRO A 427 8.98 12.44 -1.81
C PRO A 427 9.56 11.08 -2.21
N PHE A 428 10.54 11.11 -3.11
CA PHE A 428 11.20 9.93 -3.65
C PHE A 428 12.69 10.21 -3.83
N THR A 429 13.52 9.49 -3.08
CA THR A 429 14.97 9.78 -3.01
C THR A 429 15.78 8.79 -3.83
N LYS A 430 17.10 9.00 -3.88
CA LYS A 430 18.02 8.04 -4.50
C LYS A 430 17.86 6.65 -3.85
N PHE A 431 17.72 6.59 -2.54
CA PHE A 431 17.53 5.35 -1.80
C PHE A 431 16.31 4.58 -2.30
N ASP A 432 15.17 5.26 -2.47
CA ASP A 432 13.95 4.65 -3.00
C ASP A 432 14.14 4.12 -4.43
N SER A 433 14.83 4.88 -5.27
CA SER A 433 15.15 4.45 -6.65
C SER A 433 16.07 3.22 -6.68
N THR A 434 17.07 3.15 -5.79
CA THR A 434 17.96 1.99 -5.68
C THR A 434 17.22 0.77 -5.15
N ILE A 435 16.31 0.91 -4.19
CA ILE A 435 15.44 -0.19 -3.73
C ILE A 435 14.62 -0.74 -4.90
N ALA A 436 13.99 0.14 -5.68
CA ALA A 436 13.19 -0.27 -6.82
C ALA A 436 14.03 -1.05 -7.85
N GLN A 437 15.24 -0.57 -8.14
CA GLN A 437 16.18 -1.26 -9.03
C GLN A 437 16.61 -2.63 -8.48
N LEU A 438 16.90 -2.73 -7.17
CA LEU A 438 17.28 -4.00 -6.54
C LEU A 438 16.12 -5.00 -6.54
N LYS A 439 14.89 -4.56 -6.27
CA LYS A 439 13.68 -5.39 -6.41
C LYS A 439 13.51 -5.90 -7.84
N LEU A 440 13.76 -5.04 -8.84
CA LEU A 440 13.72 -5.44 -10.24
C LEU A 440 14.83 -6.44 -10.60
N ASN A 441 16.05 -6.27 -10.07
CA ASN A 441 17.14 -7.22 -10.23
C ASN A 441 16.80 -8.59 -9.62
N ILE A 442 16.18 -8.58 -8.44
CA ILE A 442 15.67 -9.80 -7.79
C ILE A 442 14.64 -10.49 -8.69
N LEU A 443 13.64 -9.75 -9.20
CA LEU A 443 12.59 -10.32 -10.05
C LEU A 443 13.15 -10.86 -11.38
N THR A 444 13.84 -10.01 -12.13
CA THR A 444 14.28 -10.29 -13.50
C THR A 444 15.55 -11.14 -13.58
N GLY A 445 16.20 -11.39 -12.44
CA GLY A 445 17.28 -12.37 -12.30
C GLY A 445 16.80 -13.74 -11.82
N SER A 446 15.50 -13.98 -11.83
CA SER A 446 14.87 -15.25 -11.42
C SER A 446 13.85 -15.73 -12.45
N TYR A 447 13.42 -16.99 -12.34
CA TYR A 447 12.38 -17.55 -13.21
C TYR A 447 11.07 -16.74 -13.08
N PRO A 448 10.35 -16.45 -14.18
CA PRO A 448 10.54 -16.94 -15.56
C PRO A 448 11.44 -16.08 -16.47
N PHE A 449 12.05 -15.01 -15.97
CA PHE A 449 12.89 -14.11 -16.78
C PHE A 449 14.23 -14.73 -17.16
N VAL A 450 14.70 -15.67 -16.35
CA VAL A 450 15.85 -16.53 -16.63
C VAL A 450 15.46 -18.00 -16.42
N PRO A 451 16.22 -18.96 -16.96
CA PRO A 451 15.95 -20.38 -16.74
C PRO A 451 15.82 -20.74 -15.25
N SER A 452 14.91 -21.68 -14.94
CA SER A 452 14.68 -22.12 -13.57
C SER A 452 15.95 -22.72 -12.96
N GLY A 453 16.31 -22.25 -11.75
CA GLY A 453 17.51 -22.68 -11.03
C GLY A 453 18.77 -21.91 -11.36
N SER A 454 18.73 -20.95 -12.29
CA SER A 454 19.86 -20.03 -12.52
C SER A 454 20.15 -19.18 -11.28
N PRO A 455 21.43 -18.99 -10.91
CA PRO A 455 21.80 -17.99 -9.91
C PRO A 455 21.35 -16.59 -10.35
N ASN A 456 20.92 -15.77 -9.40
CA ASN A 456 20.58 -14.38 -9.69
C ASN A 456 21.88 -13.54 -9.82
N TYR A 457 22.51 -13.61 -10.99
CA TYR A 457 23.77 -12.88 -11.29
C TYR A 457 23.62 -11.37 -11.11
N LYS A 458 22.45 -10.79 -11.41
CA LYS A 458 22.17 -9.36 -11.19
C LYS A 458 22.32 -8.94 -9.73
N MET A 459 22.06 -9.85 -8.79
CA MET A 459 22.26 -9.62 -7.36
C MET A 459 23.66 -10.04 -6.89
N ILE A 460 24.21 -11.14 -7.42
CA ILE A 460 25.57 -11.60 -7.08
C ILE A 460 26.63 -10.57 -7.49
N ASP A 461 26.45 -9.94 -8.64
CA ASP A 461 27.40 -8.99 -9.22
C ASP A 461 27.14 -7.55 -8.76
N TYR A 462 26.04 -7.30 -8.04
CA TYR A 462 25.74 -5.98 -7.52
C TYR A 462 26.81 -5.53 -6.51
N ARG A 463 27.36 -4.34 -6.73
CA ARG A 463 28.30 -3.68 -5.83
C ARG A 463 27.73 -2.32 -5.44
N PRO A 464 27.39 -2.09 -4.15
CA PRO A 464 26.94 -0.77 -3.70
C PRO A 464 27.98 0.29 -4.04
N LYS A 465 27.56 1.39 -4.66
CA LYS A 465 28.47 2.48 -5.06
C LYS A 465 28.67 3.51 -3.95
N ASP A 466 27.73 3.60 -3.03
CA ASP A 466 27.78 4.52 -1.90
C ASP A 466 26.97 4.00 -0.70
N TYR A 467 26.84 4.84 0.32
CA TYR A 467 26.12 4.53 1.55
C TYR A 467 24.62 4.31 1.32
N SER A 468 23.99 5.07 0.41
CA SER A 468 22.58 4.89 0.04
C SER A 468 22.34 3.53 -0.59
N ASP A 469 23.21 3.13 -1.52
CA ASP A 469 23.13 1.81 -2.14
C ASP A 469 23.33 0.68 -1.12
N SER A 470 24.21 0.90 -0.13
CA SER A 470 24.48 -0.08 0.92
C SER A 470 23.26 -0.29 1.82
N LEU A 471 22.58 0.80 2.21
CA LEU A 471 21.33 0.73 2.97
C LEU A 471 20.20 0.12 2.14
N ALA A 472 20.11 0.44 0.85
CA ALA A 472 19.10 -0.15 -0.04
C ALA A 472 19.28 -1.68 -0.14
N LEU A 473 20.54 -2.14 -0.21
CA LEU A 473 20.86 -3.57 -0.19
C LEU A 473 20.47 -4.23 1.14
N GLN A 474 20.76 -3.60 2.28
CA GLN A 474 20.33 -4.08 3.60
C GLN A 474 18.80 -4.17 3.69
N PHE A 475 18.08 -3.17 3.15
CA PHE A 475 16.63 -3.15 3.16
C PHE A 475 16.02 -4.33 2.38
N VAL A 476 16.48 -4.58 1.15
CA VAL A 476 15.96 -5.71 0.36
C VAL A 476 16.31 -7.07 0.95
N LYS A 477 17.41 -7.15 1.73
CA LYS A 477 17.79 -8.32 2.53
C LYS A 477 17.02 -8.44 3.86
N LYS A 478 16.14 -7.48 4.17
CA LYS A 478 15.38 -7.39 5.42
C LYS A 478 16.25 -7.22 6.68
N GLU A 479 17.42 -6.60 6.52
CA GLU A 479 18.38 -6.33 7.61
C GLU A 479 18.12 -4.97 8.28
N ILE A 480 17.40 -4.07 7.62
CA ILE A 480 17.03 -2.74 8.13
C ILE A 480 15.60 -2.38 7.72
N PHE A 481 14.90 -1.62 8.57
CA PHE A 481 13.61 -1.02 8.23
C PHE A 481 13.78 0.20 7.32
N TRP A 482 12.84 0.40 6.40
CA TRP A 482 12.85 1.53 5.45
C TRP A 482 12.97 2.88 6.17
N GLN A 483 12.18 3.09 7.23
CA GLN A 483 12.19 4.34 8.01
C GLN A 483 13.56 4.60 8.65
N ARG A 484 14.20 3.56 9.20
CA ARG A 484 15.51 3.68 9.85
C ARG A 484 16.60 4.03 8.84
N ALA A 485 16.54 3.48 7.64
CA ALA A 485 17.49 3.81 6.57
C ALA A 485 17.38 5.29 6.14
N HIS A 486 16.17 5.84 6.02
CA HIS A 486 15.96 7.27 5.76
C HIS A 486 16.54 8.16 6.87
N VAL A 487 16.36 7.78 8.14
CA VAL A 487 16.96 8.53 9.27
C VAL A 487 18.49 8.52 9.18
N TYR A 488 19.11 7.37 8.88
CA TYR A 488 20.58 7.29 8.72
C TYR A 488 21.10 8.13 7.56
N LEU A 489 20.36 8.17 6.44
CA LEU A 489 20.70 9.04 5.31
C LEU A 489 20.50 10.51 5.66
N ALA A 490 19.43 10.85 6.36
CA ALA A 490 19.18 12.21 6.84
C ALA A 490 20.31 12.70 7.75
N ASP A 491 20.65 11.95 8.81
CA ASP A 491 21.77 12.28 9.72
C ASP A 491 23.07 12.48 8.95
N ARG A 492 23.39 11.58 8.00
CA ARG A 492 24.58 11.70 7.17
C ARG A 492 24.57 12.97 6.30
N TYR A 493 23.48 13.24 5.59
CA TYR A 493 23.37 14.44 4.76
C TYR A 493 23.42 15.72 5.59
N PHE A 494 22.87 15.71 6.80
CA PHE A 494 22.97 16.84 7.72
C PHE A 494 24.42 17.10 8.15
N GLN A 495 25.17 16.06 8.53
CA GLN A 495 26.60 16.16 8.88
C GLN A 495 27.45 16.67 7.70
N GLU A 496 27.11 16.26 6.47
CA GLU A 496 27.74 16.73 5.23
C GLU A 496 27.27 18.14 4.80
N LYS A 497 26.44 18.82 5.60
CA LYS A 497 25.80 20.12 5.28
C LYS A 497 24.97 20.13 3.99
N LYS A 498 24.51 18.96 3.55
CA LYS A 498 23.62 18.77 2.39
C LYS A 498 22.16 18.86 2.82
N TYR A 499 21.75 20.02 3.31
CA TYR A 499 20.43 20.24 3.94
C TYR A 499 19.24 19.91 3.01
N ASN A 500 19.35 20.18 1.72
CA ASN A 500 18.31 19.81 0.74
C ASN A 500 18.11 18.30 0.66
N ASN A 501 19.19 17.50 0.76
CA ASN A 501 19.09 16.04 0.74
C ASN A 501 18.55 15.53 2.08
N PHE A 502 18.99 16.11 3.20
CA PHE A 502 18.40 15.85 4.51
C PHE A 502 16.88 16.02 4.48
N GLU A 503 16.40 17.17 4.01
CA GLU A 503 14.96 17.43 3.92
C GLU A 503 14.22 16.47 2.99
N LYS A 504 14.85 16.03 1.89
CA LYS A 504 14.25 15.01 1.00
C LYS A 504 14.02 13.69 1.72
N GLU A 505 14.98 13.21 2.51
CA GLU A 505 14.82 11.97 3.28
C GLU A 505 13.71 12.11 4.35
N ILE A 506 13.62 13.27 5.01
CA ILE A 506 12.54 13.51 5.98
C ILE A 506 11.18 13.64 5.31
N LYS A 507 11.08 14.27 4.14
CA LYS A 507 9.83 14.35 3.37
C LYS A 507 9.34 12.96 2.95
N SER A 508 10.22 12.00 2.66
CA SER A 508 9.81 10.60 2.43
C SER A 508 9.17 9.97 3.67
N LEU A 509 9.75 10.16 4.86
CA LEU A 509 9.16 9.69 6.12
C LEU A 509 7.78 10.31 6.39
N ILE A 510 7.67 11.63 6.19
CA ILE A 510 6.41 12.38 6.35
C ILE A 510 5.36 11.90 5.35
N ALA A 511 5.75 11.61 4.11
CA ALA A 511 4.80 11.14 3.10
C ALA A 511 4.17 9.79 3.47
N LEU A 512 4.92 8.91 4.14
CA LEU A 512 4.42 7.63 4.63
C LEU A 512 3.47 7.80 5.83
N LEU A 513 3.87 8.60 6.83
CA LEU A 513 3.09 8.82 8.06
C LEU A 513 2.94 10.32 8.34
N PRO A 514 2.04 11.03 7.64
CA PRO A 514 1.95 12.50 7.73
C PRO A 514 1.43 13.02 9.08
N PHE A 515 0.95 12.13 9.94
CA PHE A 515 0.41 12.37 11.26
C PHE A 515 1.36 11.98 12.39
N ASP A 516 2.52 11.39 12.07
CA ASP A 516 3.60 11.15 13.04
C ASP A 516 4.33 12.47 13.27
N ASP A 517 4.41 12.92 14.52
CA ASP A 517 5.09 14.16 14.90
C ASP A 517 6.62 14.04 14.87
N THR A 518 7.14 12.82 15.06
CA THR A 518 8.58 12.54 15.20
C THR A 518 9.42 13.11 14.05
N PRO A 519 9.10 12.89 12.76
CA PRO A 519 9.90 13.42 11.65
C PRO A 519 9.86 14.94 11.56
N TYR A 520 8.73 15.58 11.91
CA TYR A 520 8.61 17.04 11.90
C TYR A 520 9.43 17.68 13.00
N GLU A 521 9.35 17.15 14.22
CA GLU A 521 10.14 17.65 15.35
C GLU A 521 11.63 17.47 15.10
N TYR A 522 12.03 16.30 14.59
CA TYR A 522 13.42 16.03 14.23
C TYR A 522 13.93 17.00 13.15
N ALA A 523 13.17 17.22 12.07
CA ALA A 523 13.52 18.20 11.04
C ALA A 523 13.67 19.62 11.61
N ALA A 524 12.67 20.07 12.37
CA ALA A 524 12.66 21.41 12.94
C ALA A 524 13.87 21.64 13.85
N LYS A 525 14.17 20.71 14.76
CA LYS A 525 15.34 20.78 15.66
C LYS A 525 16.64 20.89 14.89
N ARG A 526 16.87 19.99 13.93
CA ARG A 526 18.08 19.99 13.08
C ARG A 526 18.24 21.28 12.28
N LEU A 527 17.17 21.76 11.66
CA LEU A 527 17.23 22.98 10.84
C LEU A 527 17.44 24.23 11.70
N ILE A 528 16.85 24.30 12.90
CA ILE A 528 17.11 25.36 13.88
C ILE A 528 18.56 25.33 14.37
N GLU A 529 19.10 24.15 14.69
CA GLU A 529 20.52 23.97 15.05
C GLU A 529 21.45 24.50 13.94
N ALA A 530 21.07 24.29 12.68
CA ALA A 530 21.78 24.79 11.51
C ALA A 530 21.46 26.27 11.15
N GLN A 531 20.66 26.97 11.96
CA GLN A 531 20.19 28.35 11.72
C GLN A 531 19.39 28.53 10.41
N LEU A 532 18.82 27.45 9.86
CA LEU A 532 17.96 27.44 8.68
C LEU A 532 16.49 27.65 9.08
N PHE A 533 16.21 28.79 9.69
CA PHE A 533 14.90 29.11 10.29
C PHE A 533 13.74 29.06 9.29
N ASN A 534 13.94 29.57 8.07
CA ASN A 534 12.90 29.56 7.04
C ASN A 534 12.55 28.13 6.57
N ASN A 535 13.54 27.24 6.52
CA ASN A 535 13.33 25.83 6.21
C ASN A 535 12.65 25.08 7.37
N ALA A 536 12.93 25.45 8.62
CA ALA A 536 12.31 24.85 9.81
C ALA A 536 10.81 25.19 9.95
N LEU A 537 10.41 26.40 9.52
CA LEU A 537 9.07 26.94 9.76
C LEU A 537 7.92 26.06 9.23
N PRO A 538 7.95 25.51 8.00
CA PRO A 538 6.91 24.60 7.52
C PRO A 538 6.73 23.35 8.39
N TYR A 539 7.84 22.76 8.88
CA TYR A 539 7.79 21.59 9.76
C TYR A 539 7.20 21.95 11.13
N LEU A 540 7.58 23.10 11.68
CA LEU A 540 7.01 23.60 12.94
C LEU A 540 5.51 23.86 12.84
N ILE A 541 5.04 24.48 11.75
CA ILE A 541 3.61 24.74 11.54
C ILE A 541 2.81 23.43 11.47
N LYS A 542 3.36 22.39 10.84
CA LYS A 542 2.73 21.07 10.79
C LYS A 542 2.79 20.36 12.14
N LEU A 543 3.93 20.40 12.82
CA LEU A 543 4.09 19.87 14.17
C LEU A 543 3.08 20.47 15.15
N GLU A 544 2.91 21.79 15.13
CA GLU A 544 1.94 22.49 15.98
C GLU A 544 0.49 22.04 15.73
N LYS A 545 0.15 21.63 14.50
CA LYS A 545 -1.18 21.10 14.20
C LYS A 545 -1.38 19.67 14.71
N ILE A 546 -0.31 18.88 14.79
CA ILE A 546 -0.34 17.46 15.18
C ILE A 546 -0.22 17.33 16.70
N ASN A 547 0.78 17.99 17.28
CA ASN A 547 1.13 17.95 18.69
C ASN A 547 1.57 19.35 19.18
N PRO A 548 0.61 20.23 19.54
CA PRO A 548 0.90 21.56 20.07
C PRO A 548 1.81 21.52 21.30
N SER A 549 2.92 22.25 21.28
CA SER A 549 3.91 22.22 22.36
C SER A 549 4.53 23.60 22.63
N TYR A 550 5.17 23.75 23.78
CA TYR A 550 6.00 24.92 24.06
C TYR A 550 7.06 25.13 22.95
N TYR A 551 7.71 24.05 22.53
CA TYR A 551 8.78 24.08 21.53
C TYR A 551 8.29 24.63 20.19
N SER A 552 7.20 24.07 19.65
CA SER A 552 6.64 24.48 18.36
C SER A 552 6.18 25.94 18.40
N LYS A 553 5.40 26.34 19.41
CA LYS A 553 4.92 27.73 19.57
C LYS A 553 6.06 28.73 19.71
N LYS A 554 7.03 28.47 20.60
CA LYS A 554 8.21 29.33 20.80
C LYS A 554 8.93 29.60 19.49
N TRP A 555 9.22 28.55 18.72
CA TRP A 555 10.01 28.69 17.51
C TRP A 555 9.21 29.27 16.34
N ILE A 556 7.92 28.93 16.18
CA ILE A 556 7.05 29.62 15.20
C ILE A 556 7.04 31.12 15.50
N GLY A 557 6.83 31.49 16.75
CA GLY A 557 6.80 32.88 17.17
C GLY A 557 8.13 33.61 16.94
N THR A 558 9.24 32.97 17.33
CA THR A 558 10.60 33.51 17.16
C THR A 558 10.96 33.72 15.69
N ILE A 559 10.67 32.76 14.81
CA ILE A 559 10.99 32.85 13.38
C ILE A 559 10.11 33.91 12.70
N ASN A 560 8.82 33.99 13.06
CA ASN A 560 7.95 35.04 12.53
C ASN A 560 8.35 36.45 13.01
N LEU A 561 8.91 36.58 14.22
CA LEU A 561 9.47 37.85 14.69
C LEU A 561 10.64 38.30 13.82
N GLN A 562 11.55 37.37 13.48
CA GLN A 562 12.68 37.63 12.58
C GLN A 562 12.22 37.96 11.16
N ASN A 563 11.16 37.31 10.68
CA ASN A 563 10.56 37.54 9.37
C ASN A 563 9.60 38.75 9.34
N GLU A 564 9.63 39.61 10.36
CA GLU A 564 8.81 40.83 10.46
C GLU A 564 7.29 40.60 10.45
N LYS A 565 6.85 39.37 10.71
CA LYS A 565 5.43 38.97 10.82
C LYS A 565 4.97 39.13 12.26
N TYR A 566 4.99 40.38 12.76
CA TYR A 566 4.86 40.70 14.18
C TYR A 566 3.54 40.25 14.82
N ILE A 567 2.41 40.25 14.08
CA ILE A 567 1.11 39.79 14.61
C ILE A 567 1.15 38.29 14.88
N ILE A 568 1.69 37.51 13.94
CA ILE A 568 1.82 36.05 14.10
C ILE A 568 2.82 35.73 15.20
N ALA A 569 3.94 36.46 15.23
CA ALA A 569 4.96 36.32 16.27
C ALA A 569 4.37 36.52 17.67
N LEU A 570 3.61 37.59 17.86
CA LEU A 570 2.97 37.92 19.13
C LEU A 570 2.05 36.79 19.60
N LYS A 571 1.12 36.36 18.74
CA LYS A 571 0.18 35.27 19.05
C LYS A 571 0.90 34.03 19.60
N TYR A 572 1.88 33.51 18.85
CA TYR A 572 2.54 32.27 19.23
C TYR A 572 3.48 32.42 20.45
N LEU A 573 4.13 33.57 20.62
CA LEU A 573 4.99 33.82 21.77
C LEU A 573 4.18 34.02 23.06
N GLU A 574 3.02 34.69 22.99
CA GLU A 574 2.07 34.78 24.11
C GLU A 574 1.57 33.40 24.51
N GLU A 575 1.09 32.59 23.56
CA GLU A 575 0.64 31.23 23.83
C GLU A 575 1.76 30.36 24.43
N ALA A 576 2.99 30.50 23.95
CA ALA A 576 4.15 29.79 24.51
C ALA A 576 4.49 30.25 25.94
N SER A 577 4.21 31.51 26.30
CA SER A 577 4.53 32.06 27.63
C SER A 577 3.68 31.48 28.76
N HIS A 578 2.57 30.83 28.42
CA HIS A 578 1.71 30.13 29.39
C HIS A 578 2.24 28.74 29.80
N TYR A 579 3.29 28.24 29.16
CA TYR A 579 3.92 26.97 29.53
C TYR A 579 4.91 27.18 30.68
N THR A 580 5.04 26.19 31.55
CA THR A 580 6.01 26.19 32.66
C THR A 580 7.47 26.21 32.17
N ASP A 581 7.71 25.74 30.95
CA ASP A 581 9.03 25.69 30.31
C ASP A 581 9.48 27.04 29.69
N ALA A 582 8.68 28.10 29.84
CA ALA A 582 8.96 29.42 29.28
C ALA A 582 10.30 29.99 29.76
N ASP A 583 11.28 30.04 28.85
CA ASP A 583 12.66 30.43 29.17
C ASP A 583 12.94 31.91 28.91
N PHE A 584 14.12 32.37 29.32
CA PHE A 584 14.52 33.77 29.18
C PHE A 584 14.52 34.24 27.71
N GLN A 585 14.82 33.35 26.74
CA GLN A 585 14.86 33.69 25.32
C GLN A 585 13.45 33.92 24.76
N LEU A 586 12.47 33.13 25.18
CA LEU A 586 11.06 33.36 24.86
C LEU A 586 10.63 34.76 25.32
N TRP A 587 10.84 35.09 26.59
CA TRP A 587 10.43 36.38 27.17
C TRP A 587 11.12 37.57 26.51
N TYR A 588 12.39 37.41 26.11
CA TYR A 588 13.11 38.41 25.32
C TYR A 588 12.44 38.63 23.95
N ASN A 589 12.12 37.54 23.24
CA ASN A 589 11.47 37.63 21.94
C ASN A 589 10.04 38.18 22.04
N LEU A 590 9.29 37.78 23.08
CA LEU A 590 7.94 38.27 23.33
C LEU A 590 7.94 39.78 23.60
N SER A 591 8.96 40.29 24.32
CA SER A 591 9.15 41.74 24.48
C SER A 591 9.31 42.44 23.13
N GLY A 592 10.13 41.90 22.23
CA GLY A 592 10.27 42.39 20.86
C GLY A 592 8.95 42.38 20.09
N ALA A 593 8.20 41.28 20.16
CA ALA A 593 6.89 41.17 19.51
C ALA A 593 5.88 42.19 20.03
N TYR A 594 5.81 42.40 21.35
CA TYR A 594 4.98 43.46 21.94
C TYR A 594 5.41 44.85 21.46
N TYR A 595 6.71 45.14 21.43
CA TYR A 595 7.25 46.42 20.97
C TYR A 595 6.82 46.74 19.53
N TYR A 596 7.02 45.80 18.61
CA TYR A 596 6.64 46.01 17.19
C TYR A 596 5.12 46.09 16.97
N ASN A 597 4.32 45.50 17.87
CA ASN A 597 2.86 45.66 17.89
C ASN A 597 2.40 46.87 18.74
N LYS A 598 3.30 47.80 19.09
CA LYS A 598 3.02 49.03 19.87
C LYS A 598 2.47 48.80 21.29
N GLN A 599 2.68 47.62 21.85
CA GLN A 599 2.29 47.26 23.22
C GLN A 599 3.45 47.50 24.20
N TYR A 600 3.88 48.75 24.35
CA TYR A 600 5.14 49.08 25.01
C TYR A 600 5.21 48.73 26.51
N LYS A 601 4.08 48.76 27.24
CA LYS A 601 4.04 48.34 28.65
C LYS A 601 4.31 46.84 28.78
N ASN A 602 3.59 46.04 27.99
CA ASN A 602 3.75 44.59 27.94
C ASN A 602 5.17 44.21 27.49
N ALA A 603 5.77 44.99 26.59
CA ALA A 603 7.17 44.80 26.18
C ALA A 603 8.14 44.94 27.38
N ILE A 604 7.93 45.95 28.24
CA ILE A 604 8.73 46.15 29.45
C ILE A 604 8.54 44.99 30.45
N ASP A 605 7.30 44.56 30.67
CA ASP A 605 7.01 43.46 31.60
C ASP A 605 7.65 42.14 31.12
N ALA A 606 7.56 41.87 29.81
CA ALA A 606 8.17 40.68 29.21
C ALA A 606 9.71 40.68 29.32
N ILE A 607 10.40 41.80 29.04
CA ILE A 607 11.86 41.84 29.16
C ILE A 607 12.32 41.78 30.63
N GLN A 608 11.52 42.28 31.58
CA GLN A 608 11.78 42.09 33.01
C GLN A 608 11.69 40.61 33.39
N ASN A 609 10.69 39.88 32.89
CA ASN A 609 10.59 38.43 33.10
C ASN A 609 11.80 37.69 32.49
N SER A 610 12.26 38.10 31.32
CA SER A 610 13.51 37.58 30.73
C SER A 610 14.71 37.78 31.67
N LEU A 611 14.88 38.99 32.22
CA LEU A 611 15.96 39.33 33.15
C LEU A 611 15.84 38.64 34.50
N LYS A 612 14.63 38.31 34.98
CA LYS A 612 14.44 37.50 36.19
C LYS A 612 14.98 36.08 36.00
N LEU A 613 14.78 35.50 34.82
CA LEU A 613 15.24 34.15 34.48
C LEU A 613 16.74 34.11 34.13
N ASN A 614 17.29 35.19 33.56
CA ASN A 614 18.71 35.31 33.26
C ASN A 614 19.21 36.74 33.50
N ALA A 615 19.56 37.03 34.76
CA ALA A 615 20.02 38.36 35.19
C ALA A 615 21.36 38.80 34.57
N ASN A 616 22.10 37.89 33.94
CA ASN A 616 23.41 38.18 33.34
C ASN A 616 23.34 38.52 31.84
N ASN A 617 22.15 38.46 31.23
CA ASN A 617 21.98 38.79 29.82
C ASN A 617 22.15 40.31 29.56
N GLN A 618 23.33 40.71 29.07
CA GLN A 618 23.68 42.12 28.80
C GLN A 618 22.79 42.73 27.72
N SER A 619 22.48 41.98 26.65
CA SER A 619 21.60 42.44 25.59
C SER A 619 20.19 42.76 26.10
N ALA A 620 19.66 41.93 27.00
CA ALA A 620 18.37 42.17 27.65
C ALA A 620 18.36 43.42 28.54
N LYS A 621 19.46 43.68 29.27
CA LYS A 621 19.59 44.91 30.10
C LYS A 621 19.61 46.16 29.24
N LEU A 622 20.41 46.15 28.17
CA LEU A 622 20.50 47.25 27.22
C LEU A 622 19.13 47.53 26.59
N TYR A 623 18.45 46.47 26.12
CA TYR A 623 17.13 46.59 25.52
C TYR A 623 16.07 47.12 26.50
N TYR A 624 16.05 46.63 27.74
CA TYR A 624 15.17 47.16 28.79
C TYR A 624 15.38 48.66 29.04
N ASN A 625 16.63 49.11 29.15
CA ASN A 625 16.93 50.53 29.38
C ASN A 625 16.51 51.40 28.18
N GLN A 626 16.70 50.90 26.96
CA GLN A 626 16.24 51.56 25.73
C GLN A 626 14.71 51.69 25.69
N LEU A 627 13.99 50.60 25.98
CA LEU A 627 12.52 50.59 26.05
C LEU A 627 11.98 51.55 27.11
N LYS A 628 12.60 51.58 28.29
CA LYS A 628 12.21 52.49 29.37
C LYS A 628 12.38 53.96 28.97
N THR A 629 13.55 54.29 28.41
CA THR A 629 13.85 55.65 27.92
C THR A 629 12.88 56.06 26.82
N PHE A 630 12.55 55.15 25.90
CA PHE A 630 11.58 55.39 24.83
C PHE A 630 10.17 55.65 25.39
N LEU A 631 9.71 54.86 26.36
CA LEU A 631 8.40 55.05 26.98
C LEU A 631 8.30 56.36 27.77
N GLU A 632 9.38 56.78 28.43
CA GLU A 632 9.46 58.09 29.09
C GLU A 632 9.38 59.25 28.09
N LYS A 633 9.97 59.11 26.90
CA LYS A 633 9.85 60.09 25.82
C LYS A 633 8.44 60.17 25.23
N LEU A 634 7.73 59.04 25.11
CA LEU A 634 6.35 59.01 24.60
C LEU A 634 5.33 59.64 25.56
N LYS A 635 5.66 59.77 26.85
CA LYS A 635 4.82 60.41 27.87
C LYS A 635 5.02 61.92 27.97
N LYS A 636 6.09 62.44 27.37
CA LYS A 636 6.36 63.87 27.20
C LYS A 636 5.80 64.32 25.86
#